data_AF-A0A0D7WHH3-F1
#
_entry.id   AF-A0A0D7WHH3-F1
#
_cell.length_a   1.000
_cell.length_b   1.000
_cell.length_c   1.000
_cell.angle_alpha   90.00
_cell.angle_beta   90.00
_cell.angle_gamma   90.00
#
_symmetry.space_group_name_H-M   'P 1'
#
loop_
_entity.id
_entity.type
_entity.pdbx_description
1 polymer ?
#
loop_
_entity_poly.entity_id
_entity_poly.type
_entity_poly.pdbx_seq_one_letter_code
_entity_poly.pdbx_strand_id
1 'polypeptide(L)'
;MKTKLNFSILMFALFVLMSCDKKVGKANSNALLVKDVTEFNTAVKNANPGDTITLVNGVWKDVELVFEGKGTKEKPITLTVETKGEVTLEGNSNLQLAGEYLIVDGLVFKNGYTPTNAVISLRKSREEIANNSRLTNCVIDNYNNPERQVQDYWITIYGKNNRIDHNHIVGKKNLGVTMIVGLDTEESRANHHRIDHNYFGPRPTYGNNGGETLRIGTSHHALENSNTLVESNYFDRTNGEHEIISNKACQNTFKYNTFFECTGTLTMRHGNETLVDGNVFIGNGKPSTGGVRLINESQTVINNYHIGLTGYRFRGAFVMMNGVPNSPPNRYVPVINSKVNNNTFINCDHIQLCAGSDAERSTAPKTSEISNNIFYHESKSDLFTVYDVISGITFKNNILGNNLKRLLKDGFTNTEITLVKNDQGFLIPTSNAIKPISISPKIATKENTGVSWYSKDDEDVALNSGSIIKVKPGINTLYDIVKTSKPGDIIALEEGGEYLITKAVAVNHPLTFKTIGEKKATVLFERMMAFQIQNGGSLELENVSFDGSKSPDYAGNSVICTSKNSMIENYKLFINNCEFKDMVVNHSFDVLRVSKGTFADTISIQNSIFKNISGHIAALDKETDDIGAYNVEYFIMKNNIITDLQGTALRLYRGGKDESTFGPFLEVNHNVFNNVGFGKKNKYEAAMSLYGVQVNTIENNIFNNTKALNMHLVVGEPIVNLFNNNFYNSEELIVTGDQAYVEKNTWNYNPKFVENTFKLSKTSPLTGKATDGFNLGILENE
;
A
#
# COMPACT_ATOMS: atom_id res chain seq x y z
N MET A 1 -103.53 -49.06 -5.34
CA MET A 1 -102.82 -50.35 -5.24
C MET A 1 -101.44 -50.05 -4.66
N LYS A 2 -101.14 -50.57 -3.45
CA LYS A 2 -99.80 -50.68 -2.80
C LYS A 2 -99.07 -49.36 -2.42
N THR A 3 -99.10 -48.94 -1.15
CA THR A 3 -98.17 -49.20 0.00
C THR A 3 -96.97 -48.22 0.06
N LYS A 4 -96.87 -47.41 1.14
CA LYS A 4 -95.93 -47.52 2.30
C LYS A 4 -94.46 -47.25 1.92
N LEU A 5 -93.56 -46.62 2.70
CA LEU A 5 -93.49 -46.01 4.04
C LEU A 5 -92.00 -45.60 4.23
N ASN A 6 -91.71 -44.79 5.24
CA ASN A 6 -90.44 -44.56 5.97
C ASN A 6 -89.49 -43.46 5.45
N PHE A 7 -89.23 -42.36 6.19
CA PHE A 7 -88.59 -42.14 7.52
C PHE A 7 -87.08 -42.39 7.56
N SER A 8 -86.30 -41.30 7.74
CA SER A 8 -85.18 -41.12 8.71
C SER A 8 -84.37 -39.88 8.29
N ILE A 9 -84.31 -38.75 9.01
CA ILE A 9 -83.81 -38.44 10.37
C ILE A 9 -82.36 -37.90 10.36
N LEU A 10 -82.23 -36.67 10.93
CA LEU A 10 -81.04 -36.05 11.59
C LEU A 10 -79.84 -35.61 10.71
N MET A 11 -79.11 -34.51 10.97
CA MET A 11 -79.13 -33.49 12.03
C MET A 11 -78.25 -32.28 11.61
N PHE A 12 -78.69 -31.08 12.01
CA PHE A 12 -77.90 -29.91 12.46
C PHE A 12 -76.63 -29.42 11.71
N ALA A 13 -76.69 -28.19 11.21
CA ALA A 13 -75.84 -27.11 11.71
C ALA A 13 -76.48 -25.74 11.41
N LEU A 14 -76.80 -25.04 12.49
CA LEU A 14 -77.45 -23.74 12.61
C LEU A 14 -76.37 -22.65 12.64
N PHE A 15 -76.67 -21.51 11.99
CA PHE A 15 -76.47 -20.14 12.52
C PHE A 15 -75.06 -19.48 12.55
N VAL A 16 -74.94 -18.44 11.71
CA VAL A 16 -74.75 -17.01 12.05
C VAL A 16 -73.75 -16.36 11.11
N LEU A 17 -74.30 -15.60 10.15
CA LEU A 17 -73.60 -14.53 9.45
C LEU A 17 -73.43 -13.35 10.42
N MET A 18 -72.27 -13.28 11.07
CA MET A 18 -71.75 -12.04 11.66
C MET A 18 -70.57 -11.58 10.79
N SER A 19 -70.85 -10.56 9.99
CA SER A 19 -69.85 -9.79 9.25
C SER A 19 -69.01 -9.00 10.26
N CYS A 20 -67.83 -9.53 10.59
CA CYS A 20 -66.78 -8.79 11.29
C CYS A 20 -65.83 -8.19 10.24
N ASP A 21 -65.88 -6.86 10.14
CA ASP A 21 -64.84 -6.02 9.55
C ASP A 21 -63.48 -6.32 10.21
N LYS A 22 -62.70 -7.23 9.63
CA LYS A 22 -61.26 -7.25 9.89
C LYS A 22 -60.63 -6.14 9.07
N LYS A 23 -60.44 -4.99 9.73
CA LYS A 23 -59.40 -4.03 9.34
C LYS A 23 -58.09 -4.81 9.21
N VAL A 24 -57.67 -5.03 7.97
CA VAL A 24 -56.28 -5.37 7.64
C VAL A 24 -55.47 -4.15 8.06
N GLY A 25 -54.94 -4.18 9.27
CA GLY A 25 -53.93 -3.23 9.69
C GLY A 25 -52.76 -3.36 8.73
N LYS A 26 -52.56 -2.35 7.88
CA LYS A 26 -51.25 -2.09 7.30
C LYS A 26 -50.27 -2.11 8.47
N ALA A 27 -49.35 -3.08 8.47
CA ALA A 27 -48.16 -2.98 9.29
C ALA A 27 -47.40 -1.75 8.76
N ASN A 28 -47.71 -0.58 9.33
CA ASN A 28 -46.88 0.61 9.14
C ASN A 28 -45.55 0.28 9.80
N SER A 29 -44.53 0.02 8.98
CA SER A 29 -43.16 0.33 9.37
C SER A 29 -43.17 1.82 9.70
N ASN A 30 -43.09 2.18 10.98
CA ASN A 30 -42.95 3.58 11.36
C ASN A 30 -41.51 3.99 11.01
N ALA A 31 -41.28 4.44 9.78
CA ALA A 31 -40.05 5.10 9.41
C ALA A 31 -39.96 6.39 10.24
N LEU A 32 -39.07 6.38 11.24
CA LEU A 32 -38.77 7.52 12.09
C LEU A 32 -37.74 8.36 11.36
N LEU A 33 -38.22 9.33 10.59
CA LEU A 33 -37.37 10.32 9.92
C LEU A 33 -36.78 11.26 10.99
N VAL A 34 -35.45 11.35 11.06
CA VAL A 34 -34.74 12.18 12.04
C VAL A 34 -33.85 13.19 11.34
N LYS A 35 -33.86 14.43 11.84
CA LYS A 35 -33.21 15.60 11.21
C LYS A 35 -31.92 16.04 11.86
N ASP A 36 -31.71 15.62 13.10
CA ASP A 36 -30.53 15.94 13.89
C ASP A 36 -30.22 14.85 14.92
N VAL A 37 -29.10 15.02 15.64
CA VAL A 37 -28.63 14.08 16.65
C VAL A 37 -29.60 13.95 17.83
N THR A 38 -30.37 14.99 18.16
CA THR A 38 -31.34 14.94 19.27
C THR A 38 -32.52 14.06 18.90
N GLU A 39 -33.05 14.22 17.69
CA GLU A 39 -34.11 13.37 17.13
C GLU A 39 -33.61 11.93 16.95
N PHE A 40 -32.38 11.74 16.46
CA PHE A 40 -31.74 10.41 16.35
C PHE A 40 -31.67 9.71 17.72
N ASN A 41 -31.10 10.36 18.73
CA ASN A 41 -30.98 9.77 20.07
C ASN A 41 -32.34 9.43 20.68
N THR A 42 -33.35 10.27 20.44
CA THR A 42 -34.72 10.02 20.87
C THR A 42 -35.32 8.81 20.14
N ALA A 43 -35.09 8.68 18.83
CA ALA A 43 -35.55 7.55 18.04
C ALA A 43 -34.87 6.24 18.49
N VAL A 44 -33.56 6.24 18.70
CA VAL A 44 -32.79 5.08 19.19
C VAL A 44 -33.33 4.59 20.53
N LYS A 45 -33.51 5.52 21.50
CA LYS A 45 -34.03 5.19 22.83
C LYS A 45 -35.41 4.52 22.81
N ASN A 46 -36.24 4.87 21.83
CA ASN A 46 -37.63 4.39 21.73
C ASN A 46 -37.82 3.27 20.69
N ALA A 47 -36.75 2.83 20.02
CA ALA A 47 -36.83 1.88 18.93
C ALA A 47 -37.25 0.48 19.42
N ASN A 48 -38.18 -0.13 18.68
CA ASN A 48 -38.69 -1.48 18.89
C ASN A 48 -38.28 -2.39 17.72
N PRO A 49 -38.28 -3.72 17.89
CA PRO A 49 -38.03 -4.66 16.79
C PRO A 49 -38.87 -4.35 15.53
N GLY A 50 -38.20 -4.07 14.43
CA GLY A 50 -38.80 -3.74 13.13
C GLY A 50 -38.88 -2.24 12.81
N ASP A 51 -38.52 -1.37 13.75
CA ASP A 51 -38.47 0.08 13.51
C ASP A 51 -37.31 0.43 12.57
N THR A 52 -37.50 1.51 11.81
CA THR A 52 -36.49 2.06 10.89
C THR A 52 -36.26 3.53 11.21
N ILE A 53 -35.04 3.87 11.62
CA ILE A 53 -34.58 5.24 11.85
C ILE A 53 -33.93 5.72 10.55
N THR A 54 -34.45 6.79 9.96
CA THR A 54 -33.99 7.30 8.66
C THR A 54 -33.39 8.69 8.83
N LEU A 55 -32.10 8.83 8.55
CA LEU A 55 -31.44 10.14 8.51
C LEU A 55 -31.89 10.90 7.26
N VAL A 56 -32.34 12.16 7.41
CA VAL A 56 -32.67 13.03 6.28
C VAL A 56 -31.43 13.36 5.45
N ASN A 57 -31.65 13.62 4.15
CA ASN A 57 -30.61 14.09 3.22
C ASN A 57 -29.87 15.32 3.76
N GLY A 58 -28.56 15.38 3.51
CA GLY A 58 -27.70 16.48 3.92
C GLY A 58 -26.44 16.05 4.68
N VAL A 59 -25.73 17.07 5.19
CA VAL A 59 -24.46 16.88 5.91
C VAL A 59 -24.73 16.78 7.42
N TRP A 60 -24.36 15.64 7.99
CA TRP A 60 -24.33 15.38 9.43
C TRP A 60 -22.90 15.60 9.93
N LYS A 61 -22.60 16.81 10.39
CA LYS A 61 -21.25 17.23 10.73
C LYS A 61 -20.98 17.11 12.23
N ASP A 62 -19.80 16.61 12.58
CA ASP A 62 -19.31 16.49 13.96
C ASP A 62 -20.29 15.67 14.86
N VAL A 63 -20.80 14.55 14.33
CA VAL A 63 -21.79 13.70 15.01
C VAL A 63 -21.22 12.35 15.44
N GLU A 64 -21.35 12.03 16.72
CA GLU A 64 -20.97 10.72 17.27
C GLU A 64 -22.24 9.90 17.51
N LEU A 65 -22.60 9.06 16.54
CA LEU A 65 -23.84 8.29 16.58
C LEU A 65 -23.66 7.01 17.40
N VAL A 66 -24.53 6.79 18.38
CA VAL A 66 -24.63 5.53 19.12
C VAL A 66 -25.94 4.85 18.74
N PHE A 67 -25.86 3.82 17.92
CA PHE A 67 -27.01 3.01 17.50
C PHE A 67 -27.11 1.76 18.37
N GLU A 68 -27.88 1.87 19.45
CA GLU A 68 -28.09 0.77 20.40
C GLU A 68 -29.55 0.29 20.42
N GLY A 69 -29.75 -1.02 20.51
CA GLY A 69 -31.09 -1.59 20.51
C GLY A 69 -31.11 -3.12 20.44
N LYS A 70 -32.29 -3.70 20.64
CA LYS A 70 -32.51 -5.15 20.56
C LYS A 70 -33.65 -5.45 19.60
N GLY A 71 -33.30 -5.71 18.35
CA GLY A 71 -34.22 -6.26 17.35
C GLY A 71 -34.43 -7.76 17.53
N THR A 72 -35.10 -8.38 16.57
CA THR A 72 -35.15 -9.84 16.42
C THR A 72 -34.70 -10.23 15.02
N LYS A 73 -34.43 -11.52 14.82
CA LYS A 73 -34.07 -12.07 13.50
C LYS A 73 -35.09 -11.71 12.42
N GLU A 74 -36.38 -11.76 12.75
CA GLU A 74 -37.48 -11.46 11.84
C GLU A 74 -37.79 -9.96 11.75
N LYS A 75 -37.40 -9.18 12.76
CA LYS A 75 -37.69 -7.76 12.89
C LYS A 75 -36.47 -7.01 13.42
N PRO A 76 -35.41 -6.86 12.61
CA PRO A 76 -34.24 -6.08 12.99
C PRO A 76 -34.61 -4.61 13.15
N ILE A 77 -33.84 -3.87 13.95
CA ILE A 77 -33.92 -2.41 14.00
C ILE A 77 -32.96 -1.87 12.95
N THR A 78 -33.42 -0.97 12.09
CA THR A 78 -32.63 -0.46 10.97
C THR A 78 -32.31 1.02 11.14
N LEU A 79 -31.02 1.38 11.00
CA LEU A 79 -30.56 2.74 10.75
C LEU A 79 -30.25 2.86 9.26
N THR A 80 -30.92 3.80 8.57
CA THR A 80 -30.71 4.05 7.16
C THR A 80 -30.78 5.54 6.83
N VAL A 81 -30.67 5.86 5.54
CA VAL A 81 -30.66 7.21 4.99
C VAL A 81 -31.85 7.38 4.05
N GLU A 82 -32.35 8.61 3.93
CA GLU A 82 -33.46 8.93 3.03
C GLU A 82 -33.09 8.62 1.57
N THR A 83 -31.91 9.05 1.11
CA THR A 83 -31.36 8.73 -0.21
C THR A 83 -29.88 8.35 -0.11
N LYS A 84 -29.52 7.15 -0.61
CA LYS A 84 -28.12 6.67 -0.61
C LYS A 84 -27.24 7.59 -1.45
N GLY A 85 -26.13 8.04 -0.86
CA GLY A 85 -25.22 9.01 -1.46
C GLY A 85 -25.55 10.48 -1.18
N GLU A 86 -26.73 10.81 -0.64
CA GLU A 86 -27.13 12.19 -0.30
C GLU A 86 -27.06 12.51 1.20
N VAL A 87 -26.71 11.53 2.05
CA VAL A 87 -26.42 11.72 3.48
C VAL A 87 -24.94 11.46 3.73
N THR A 88 -24.23 12.49 4.18
CA THR A 88 -22.79 12.40 4.49
C THR A 88 -22.51 12.75 5.94
N LEU A 89 -21.74 11.90 6.61
CA LEU A 89 -21.15 12.16 7.92
C LEU A 89 -19.77 12.79 7.70
N GLU A 90 -19.62 14.04 8.12
CA GLU A 90 -18.41 14.85 7.89
C GLU A 90 -17.83 15.39 9.21
N GLY A 91 -16.63 15.99 9.15
CA GLY A 91 -15.95 16.51 10.33
C GLY A 91 -15.53 15.41 11.29
N ASN A 92 -15.73 15.60 12.59
CA ASN A 92 -15.39 14.67 13.64
C ASN A 92 -16.56 13.72 13.95
N SER A 93 -16.99 12.94 12.96
CA SER A 93 -18.11 12.00 13.09
C SER A 93 -17.68 10.54 13.20
N ASN A 94 -18.48 9.72 13.90
CA ASN A 94 -18.31 8.27 14.02
C ASN A 94 -19.64 7.54 14.27
N LEU A 95 -19.60 6.21 14.30
CA LEU A 95 -20.74 5.34 14.63
C LEU A 95 -20.33 4.20 15.57
N GLN A 96 -21.10 3.97 16.62
CA GLN A 96 -21.00 2.81 17.50
C GLN A 96 -22.31 2.01 17.50
N LEU A 97 -22.22 0.68 17.51
CA LEU A 97 -23.35 -0.23 17.61
C LEU A 97 -23.29 -1.04 18.90
N ALA A 98 -24.44 -1.26 19.54
CA ALA A 98 -24.55 -2.14 20.70
C ALA A 98 -25.93 -2.84 20.77
N GLY A 99 -25.94 -4.13 21.12
CA GLY A 99 -27.16 -4.93 21.23
C GLY A 99 -27.27 -6.02 20.16
N GLU A 100 -28.46 -6.27 19.63
CA GLU A 100 -28.70 -7.43 18.77
C GLU A 100 -29.63 -7.12 17.58
N TYR A 101 -29.36 -7.77 16.45
CA TYR A 101 -30.18 -7.68 15.23
C TYR A 101 -30.38 -6.23 14.76
N LEU A 102 -29.26 -5.52 14.63
CA LEU A 102 -29.20 -4.16 14.12
C LEU A 102 -28.77 -4.17 12.65
N ILE A 103 -29.33 -3.30 11.82
CA ILE A 103 -28.90 -3.09 10.43
C ILE A 103 -28.52 -1.63 10.25
N VAL A 104 -27.35 -1.38 9.68
CA VAL A 104 -26.92 -0.06 9.21
C VAL A 104 -26.80 -0.12 7.69
N ASP A 105 -27.55 0.72 6.98
CA ASP A 105 -27.62 0.72 5.52
C ASP A 105 -27.50 2.13 4.90
N GLY A 106 -26.43 2.38 4.15
CA GLY A 106 -26.34 3.54 3.24
C GLY A 106 -25.57 4.76 3.73
N LEU A 107 -24.85 4.70 4.86
CA LEU A 107 -24.09 5.85 5.39
C LEU A 107 -22.83 6.15 4.55
N VAL A 108 -22.47 7.43 4.44
CA VAL A 108 -21.23 7.88 3.77
C VAL A 108 -20.39 8.69 4.74
N PHE A 109 -19.17 8.26 5.06
CA PHE A 109 -18.18 9.02 5.84
C PHE A 109 -17.15 9.62 4.88
N LYS A 110 -17.05 10.95 4.85
CA LYS A 110 -16.07 11.69 4.02
C LYS A 110 -15.79 13.07 4.61
N ASN A 111 -14.78 13.80 4.10
CA ASN A 111 -14.48 15.17 4.55
C ASN A 111 -14.30 15.31 6.08
N GLY A 112 -13.57 14.38 6.70
CA GLY A 112 -13.41 14.34 8.15
C GLY A 112 -12.54 13.19 8.63
N TYR A 113 -12.61 12.91 9.93
CA TYR A 113 -11.94 11.80 10.59
C TYR A 113 -12.65 11.46 11.89
N THR A 114 -12.42 10.27 12.45
CA THR A 114 -13.05 9.91 13.72
C THR A 114 -12.38 10.64 14.90
N PRO A 115 -13.14 11.17 15.88
CA PRO A 115 -12.57 11.68 17.13
C PRO A 115 -12.21 10.56 18.13
N THR A 116 -12.50 9.29 17.79
CA THR A 116 -12.25 8.12 18.64
C THR A 116 -11.32 7.13 17.94
N ASN A 117 -11.18 5.91 18.47
CA ASN A 117 -10.31 4.88 17.89
C ASN A 117 -10.85 4.26 16.59
N ALA A 118 -12.12 4.49 16.24
CA ALA A 118 -12.76 3.86 15.09
C ALA A 118 -13.78 4.79 14.41
N VAL A 119 -13.90 4.73 13.08
CA VAL A 119 -15.00 5.40 12.35
C VAL A 119 -16.32 4.67 12.60
N ILE A 120 -16.31 3.34 12.49
CA ILE A 120 -17.45 2.47 12.80
C ILE A 120 -17.01 1.38 13.77
N SER A 121 -17.68 1.25 14.90
CA SER A 121 -17.40 0.23 15.92
C SER A 121 -18.63 -0.60 16.24
N LEU A 122 -18.53 -1.92 16.11
CA LEU A 122 -19.58 -2.87 16.53
C LEU A 122 -19.55 -3.15 18.05
N ARG A 123 -19.18 -2.12 18.82
CA ARG A 123 -19.33 -2.01 20.26
C ARG A 123 -19.36 -0.54 20.67
N LYS A 124 -20.06 -0.24 21.75
CA LYS A 124 -20.06 1.06 22.44
C LYS A 124 -19.03 1.10 23.57
N SER A 125 -18.90 -0.02 24.29
CA SER A 125 -17.91 -0.25 25.35
C SER A 125 -17.41 -1.70 25.28
N ARG A 126 -16.52 -2.13 26.18
CA ARG A 126 -16.03 -3.52 26.17
C ARG A 126 -17.14 -4.51 26.54
N GLU A 127 -18.12 -4.05 27.33
CA GLU A 127 -19.26 -4.81 27.82
C GLU A 127 -20.49 -4.68 26.91
N GLU A 128 -20.66 -3.55 26.22
CA GLU A 128 -21.79 -3.28 25.32
C GLU A 128 -21.39 -3.48 23.86
N ILE A 129 -21.55 -4.72 23.37
CA ILE A 129 -21.19 -5.19 22.01
C ILE A 129 -22.41 -5.42 21.12
N ALA A 130 -22.22 -5.41 19.79
CA ALA A 130 -23.26 -5.78 18.83
C ALA A 130 -23.14 -7.25 18.39
N ASN A 131 -24.26 -7.97 18.33
CA ASN A 131 -24.35 -9.34 17.80
C ASN A 131 -25.44 -9.46 16.74
N ASN A 132 -25.32 -10.45 15.86
CA ASN A 132 -26.31 -10.73 14.81
C ASN A 132 -26.67 -9.49 13.95
N SER A 133 -25.74 -8.54 13.82
CA SER A 133 -25.96 -7.22 13.23
C SER A 133 -25.30 -7.12 11.85
N ARG A 134 -25.72 -6.15 11.04
CA ARG A 134 -25.27 -6.00 9.65
C ARG A 134 -24.87 -4.57 9.34
N LEU A 135 -23.68 -4.38 8.77
CA LEU A 135 -23.22 -3.13 8.17
C LEU A 135 -23.19 -3.31 6.66
N THR A 136 -24.02 -2.56 5.93
CA THR A 136 -24.14 -2.73 4.48
C THR A 136 -24.30 -1.44 3.71
N ASN A 137 -23.85 -1.46 2.45
CA ASN A 137 -23.86 -0.31 1.53
C ASN A 137 -23.33 0.98 2.17
N CYS A 138 -22.37 0.91 3.08
CA CYS A 138 -21.75 2.09 3.65
C CYS A 138 -20.49 2.45 2.86
N VAL A 139 -20.17 3.74 2.82
CA VAL A 139 -18.97 4.27 2.17
C VAL A 139 -18.09 4.92 3.24
N ILE A 140 -16.80 4.60 3.25
CA ILE A 140 -15.77 5.39 3.95
C ILE A 140 -14.77 5.83 2.89
N ASP A 141 -14.70 7.13 2.64
CA ASP A 141 -13.92 7.73 1.57
C ASP A 141 -13.00 8.82 2.13
N ASN A 142 -11.69 8.54 2.10
CA ASN A 142 -10.63 9.46 2.51
C ASN A 142 -10.82 10.08 3.93
N TYR A 143 -11.46 9.35 4.84
CA TYR A 143 -11.82 9.81 6.19
C TYR A 143 -10.66 9.65 7.20
N ASN A 144 -9.56 10.37 6.96
CA ASN A 144 -8.26 10.17 7.58
C ASN A 144 -7.93 11.21 8.64
N ASN A 145 -7.34 10.78 9.76
CA ASN A 145 -6.69 11.70 10.68
C ASN A 145 -5.62 12.53 9.95
N PRO A 146 -5.59 13.87 10.10
CA PRO A 146 -4.63 14.73 9.39
C PRO A 146 -3.17 14.46 9.78
N GLU A 147 -2.94 13.85 10.95
CA GLU A 147 -1.62 13.42 11.40
C GLU A 147 -1.42 11.94 11.06
N ARG A 148 -0.61 11.63 10.04
CA ARG A 148 -0.47 10.25 9.53
C ARG A 148 -0.03 9.23 10.58
N GLN A 149 0.68 9.66 11.63
CA GLN A 149 1.18 8.77 12.70
C GLN A 149 0.13 8.53 13.80
N VAL A 150 -0.99 9.25 13.80
CA VAL A 150 -2.09 8.99 14.74
C VAL A 150 -2.82 7.74 14.28
N GLN A 151 -2.85 6.75 15.17
CA GLN A 151 -3.51 5.49 14.93
C GLN A 151 -5.03 5.62 15.07
N ASP A 152 -5.75 5.13 14.08
CA ASP A 152 -7.16 4.79 14.18
C ASP A 152 -7.48 3.55 13.33
N TYR A 153 -8.71 3.06 13.49
CA TYR A 153 -9.31 2.05 12.64
C TYR A 153 -10.48 2.66 11.88
N TRP A 154 -10.84 2.12 10.72
CA TRP A 154 -12.09 2.52 10.09
C TRP A 154 -13.26 1.64 10.55
N ILE A 155 -13.07 0.32 10.61
CA ILE A 155 -14.13 -0.59 11.05
C ILE A 155 -13.59 -1.56 12.09
N THR A 156 -14.16 -1.55 13.29
CA THR A 156 -13.82 -2.52 14.35
C THR A 156 -15.02 -3.44 14.63
N ILE A 157 -14.81 -4.75 14.49
CA ILE A 157 -15.84 -5.78 14.58
C ILE A 157 -15.63 -6.57 15.88
N TYR A 158 -16.68 -6.67 16.69
CA TYR A 158 -16.73 -7.43 17.95
C TYR A 158 -17.99 -8.28 18.00
N GLY A 159 -18.18 -9.06 19.07
CA GLY A 159 -19.36 -9.92 19.25
C GLY A 159 -19.40 -11.12 18.30
N LYS A 160 -20.61 -11.59 17.95
CA LYS A 160 -20.82 -12.79 17.12
C LYS A 160 -21.85 -12.58 16.03
N ASN A 161 -21.73 -13.36 14.96
CA ASN A 161 -22.64 -13.47 13.83
C ASN A 161 -22.93 -12.15 13.09
N ASN A 162 -22.05 -11.16 13.24
CA ASN A 162 -22.15 -9.92 12.48
C ASN A 162 -21.77 -10.12 11.01
N ARG A 163 -22.41 -9.35 10.13
CA ARG A 163 -22.15 -9.34 8.68
C ARG A 163 -21.75 -7.94 8.21
N ILE A 164 -20.67 -7.87 7.46
CA ILE A 164 -20.14 -6.62 6.90
C ILE A 164 -20.07 -6.83 5.39
N ASP A 165 -21.02 -6.23 4.66
CA ASP A 165 -21.17 -6.55 3.24
C ASP A 165 -21.60 -5.43 2.31
N HIS A 166 -21.14 -5.46 1.06
CA HIS A 166 -21.41 -4.43 0.04
C HIS A 166 -20.95 -3.02 0.43
N ASN A 167 -19.93 -2.89 1.28
CA ASN A 167 -19.38 -1.59 1.66
C ASN A 167 -18.29 -1.13 0.67
N HIS A 168 -18.15 0.18 0.50
CA HIS A 168 -17.08 0.83 -0.26
C HIS A 168 -16.10 1.46 0.73
N ILE A 169 -14.84 1.02 0.73
CA ILE A 169 -13.86 1.46 1.72
C ILE A 169 -12.58 1.84 0.98
N VAL A 170 -12.24 3.13 0.89
CA VAL A 170 -11.15 3.63 0.04
C VAL A 170 -10.37 4.78 0.66
N GLY A 171 -9.04 4.76 0.50
CA GLY A 171 -8.19 5.93 0.75
C GLY A 171 -7.69 6.08 2.18
N LYS A 172 -7.48 5.00 2.96
CA LYS A 172 -6.89 5.12 4.31
C LYS A 172 -5.39 5.43 4.21
N LYS A 173 -4.92 6.49 4.85
CA LYS A 173 -3.59 7.09 4.66
C LYS A 173 -2.78 7.23 5.96
N ASN A 174 -3.43 7.18 7.11
CA ASN A 174 -2.79 7.22 8.44
C ASN A 174 -2.60 5.82 9.05
N LEU A 175 -1.84 5.75 10.14
CA LEU A 175 -1.52 4.55 10.91
C LEU A 175 -2.76 3.77 11.32
N GLY A 176 -2.67 2.44 11.28
CA GLY A 176 -3.70 1.54 11.78
C GLY A 176 -4.40 0.78 10.65
N VAL A 177 -4.81 -0.44 10.97
CA VAL A 177 -5.50 -1.33 10.04
C VAL A 177 -6.85 -0.72 9.60
N THR A 178 -7.24 -0.90 8.34
CA THR A 178 -8.51 -0.38 7.85
C THR A 178 -9.69 -1.05 8.56
N MET A 179 -9.72 -2.38 8.59
CA MET A 179 -10.76 -3.18 9.25
C MET A 179 -10.15 -4.22 10.20
N ILE A 180 -10.66 -4.33 11.42
CA ILE A 180 -10.18 -5.31 12.41
C ILE A 180 -11.33 -6.09 13.06
N VAL A 181 -11.13 -7.40 13.20
CA VAL A 181 -11.94 -8.26 14.08
C VAL A 181 -11.21 -8.41 15.42
N GLY A 182 -11.82 -7.90 16.49
CA GLY A 182 -11.30 -7.97 17.85
C GLY A 182 -11.74 -9.23 18.58
N LEU A 183 -10.83 -9.82 19.37
CA LEU A 183 -11.04 -11.07 20.14
C LEU A 183 -10.74 -10.88 21.64
N ASP A 184 -10.74 -9.63 22.11
CA ASP A 184 -10.34 -9.20 23.45
C ASP A 184 -11.35 -9.59 24.56
N THR A 185 -12.49 -10.14 24.18
CA THR A 185 -13.52 -10.70 25.08
C THR A 185 -13.98 -12.08 24.59
N GLU A 186 -14.46 -12.94 25.50
CA GLU A 186 -14.97 -14.28 25.13
C GLU A 186 -16.20 -14.20 24.22
N GLU A 187 -17.00 -13.15 24.38
CA GLU A 187 -18.17 -12.83 23.58
C GLU A 187 -17.80 -12.47 22.13
N SER A 188 -16.55 -12.09 21.86
CA SER A 188 -16.06 -11.79 20.50
C SER A 188 -15.30 -12.95 19.85
N ARG A 189 -15.12 -14.08 20.56
CA ARG A 189 -14.46 -15.30 20.05
C ARG A 189 -15.46 -16.30 19.49
N ALA A 190 -14.98 -17.20 18.64
CA ALA A 190 -15.78 -18.11 17.84
C ALA A 190 -16.98 -17.35 17.24
N ASN A 191 -16.66 -16.23 16.61
CA ASN A 191 -17.62 -15.19 16.27
C ASN A 191 -18.47 -15.53 15.06
N HIS A 192 -17.98 -16.35 14.12
CA HIS A 192 -18.72 -16.65 12.89
C HIS A 192 -19.13 -15.38 12.11
N HIS A 193 -18.31 -14.33 12.18
CA HIS A 193 -18.52 -13.12 11.38
C HIS A 193 -18.43 -13.45 9.89
N ARG A 194 -19.14 -12.67 9.08
CA ARG A 194 -19.09 -12.76 7.62
C ARG A 194 -18.75 -11.41 7.01
N ILE A 195 -17.64 -11.34 6.29
CA ILE A 195 -17.17 -10.15 5.59
C ILE A 195 -17.23 -10.46 4.10
N ASP A 196 -18.22 -9.92 3.37
CA ASP A 196 -18.48 -10.33 1.99
C ASP A 196 -18.89 -9.22 1.02
N HIS A 197 -18.50 -9.32 -0.26
CA HIS A 197 -18.86 -8.35 -1.31
C HIS A 197 -18.43 -6.90 -1.04
N ASN A 198 -17.45 -6.67 -0.17
CA ASN A 198 -16.91 -5.33 0.06
C ASN A 198 -15.89 -4.97 -1.04
N TYR A 199 -15.89 -3.70 -1.44
CA TYR A 199 -14.84 -3.09 -2.24
C TYR A 199 -13.86 -2.40 -1.30
N PHE A 200 -12.68 -3.01 -1.12
CA PHE A 200 -11.53 -2.38 -0.49
C PHE A 200 -10.72 -1.69 -1.59
N GLY A 201 -10.96 -0.40 -1.76
CA GLY A 201 -10.30 0.43 -2.76
C GLY A 201 -8.83 0.74 -2.44
N PRO A 202 -8.17 1.54 -3.29
CA PRO A 202 -6.77 1.90 -3.13
C PRO A 202 -6.42 2.38 -1.73
N ARG A 203 -5.34 1.81 -1.18
CA ARG A 203 -4.66 2.24 0.04
C ARG A 203 -3.19 2.48 -0.31
N PRO A 204 -2.69 3.72 -0.28
CA PRO A 204 -1.32 4.00 -0.68
C PRO A 204 -0.31 3.43 0.34
N THR A 205 0.94 3.27 -0.09
CA THR A 205 2.04 2.85 0.78
C THR A 205 2.14 3.76 2.00
N TYR A 206 2.07 3.16 3.19
CA TYR A 206 2.18 3.89 4.44
C TYR A 206 3.64 4.24 4.77
N GLY A 207 4.61 3.40 4.38
CA GLY A 207 6.03 3.64 4.64
C GLY A 207 6.49 3.29 6.06
N ASN A 208 5.70 2.46 6.75
CA ASN A 208 6.02 1.85 8.05
C ASN A 208 5.07 0.64 8.27
N ASN A 209 5.29 -0.14 9.33
CA ASN A 209 4.36 -1.18 9.80
C ASN A 209 3.02 -0.60 10.29
N GLY A 210 1.93 -1.38 10.18
CA GLY A 210 0.59 -0.98 10.65
C GLY A 210 -0.32 -0.46 9.54
N GLY A 211 -0.02 -0.85 8.31
CA GLY A 211 -0.72 -0.45 7.09
C GLY A 211 -1.79 -1.46 6.63
N GLU A 212 -2.16 -2.44 7.45
CA GLU A 212 -2.92 -3.61 6.99
C GLU A 212 -4.33 -3.22 6.51
N THR A 213 -4.87 -3.88 5.49
CA THR A 213 -6.28 -3.61 5.09
C THR A 213 -7.27 -4.35 5.98
N LEU A 214 -7.01 -5.62 6.25
CA LEU A 214 -7.85 -6.43 7.13
C LEU A 214 -6.99 -7.18 8.15
N ARG A 215 -7.40 -7.18 9.42
CA ARG A 215 -6.78 -7.98 10.47
C ARG A 215 -7.81 -8.76 11.25
N ILE A 216 -7.57 -10.05 11.49
CA ILE A 216 -8.47 -10.90 12.29
C ILE A 216 -7.71 -11.39 13.52
N GLY A 217 -8.01 -10.81 14.68
CA GLY A 217 -7.32 -11.10 15.93
C GLY A 217 -6.00 -10.34 16.12
N THR A 218 -5.25 -10.74 17.14
CA THR A 218 -3.95 -10.18 17.52
C THR A 218 -3.04 -11.31 18.04
N SER A 219 -1.75 -11.04 18.24
CA SER A 219 -0.83 -12.03 18.80
C SER A 219 -1.25 -12.54 20.19
N HIS A 220 -1.90 -11.71 21.02
CA HIS A 220 -2.40 -12.10 22.34
C HIS A 220 -3.53 -13.13 22.30
N HIS A 221 -4.30 -13.16 21.21
CA HIS A 221 -5.45 -14.04 21.02
C HIS A 221 -5.27 -14.99 19.83
N ALA A 222 -4.02 -15.21 19.41
CA ALA A 222 -3.68 -15.96 18.21
C ALA A 222 -4.21 -17.40 18.20
N LEU A 223 -4.31 -18.04 19.36
CA LEU A 223 -4.77 -19.42 19.52
C LEU A 223 -6.28 -19.54 19.73
N GLU A 224 -6.99 -18.42 19.83
CA GLU A 224 -8.44 -18.41 19.96
C GLU A 224 -9.09 -18.65 18.60
N ASN A 225 -10.17 -19.43 18.61
CA ASN A 225 -10.98 -19.60 17.41
C ASN A 225 -11.75 -18.33 17.12
N SER A 226 -11.70 -17.86 15.87
CA SER A 226 -12.49 -16.73 15.39
C SER A 226 -13.64 -17.21 14.50
N ASN A 227 -13.39 -18.21 13.64
CA ASN A 227 -14.39 -18.74 12.70
C ASN A 227 -14.94 -17.69 11.72
N THR A 228 -14.20 -16.61 11.48
CA THR A 228 -14.60 -15.55 10.56
C THR A 228 -14.50 -16.04 9.11
N LEU A 229 -15.54 -15.77 8.33
CA LEU A 229 -15.60 -16.01 6.89
C LEU A 229 -15.40 -14.70 6.13
N VAL A 230 -14.33 -14.63 5.35
CA VAL A 230 -14.02 -13.53 4.43
C VAL A 230 -14.18 -14.03 3.01
N GLU A 231 -15.28 -13.67 2.34
CA GLU A 231 -15.57 -14.20 1.01
C GLU A 231 -15.99 -13.16 -0.02
N SER A 232 -15.60 -13.34 -1.28
CA SER A 232 -16.10 -12.50 -2.39
C SER A 232 -15.84 -10.99 -2.20
N ASN A 233 -14.73 -10.60 -1.56
CA ASN A 233 -14.31 -9.20 -1.47
C ASN A 233 -13.27 -8.86 -2.54
N TYR A 234 -13.29 -7.61 -3.02
CA TYR A 234 -12.34 -7.11 -4.01
C TYR A 234 -11.36 -6.14 -3.35
N PHE A 235 -10.07 -6.49 -3.36
CA PHE A 235 -8.97 -5.68 -2.88
C PHE A 235 -8.29 -5.04 -4.10
N ASP A 236 -8.46 -3.73 -4.27
CA ASP A 236 -7.94 -2.94 -5.38
C ASP A 236 -6.75 -2.11 -4.89
N ARG A 237 -5.53 -2.47 -5.27
CA ARG A 237 -4.30 -1.69 -4.96
C ARG A 237 -4.19 -1.31 -3.48
N THR A 238 -4.49 -2.27 -2.61
CA THR A 238 -4.38 -2.12 -1.15
C THR A 238 -2.91 -2.29 -0.72
N ASN A 239 -2.13 -1.22 -0.84
CA ASN A 239 -0.66 -1.23 -0.82
C ASN A 239 -0.06 -0.69 0.49
N GLY A 240 -0.86 -0.59 1.56
CA GLY A 240 -0.48 0.07 2.81
C GLY A 240 0.82 -0.47 3.42
N GLU A 241 0.98 -1.79 3.43
CA GLU A 241 2.17 -2.48 3.91
C GLU A 241 2.24 -3.92 3.36
N HIS A 242 3.21 -4.69 3.85
CA HIS A 242 3.42 -6.09 3.52
C HIS A 242 2.18 -6.99 3.69
N GLU A 243 1.40 -6.83 4.76
CA GLU A 243 0.21 -7.63 5.03
C GLU A 243 -1.06 -6.91 4.53
N ILE A 244 -1.58 -7.32 3.36
CA ILE A 244 -2.92 -6.87 2.91
C ILE A 244 -3.95 -7.38 3.92
N ILE A 245 -3.88 -8.68 4.20
CA ILE A 245 -4.65 -9.34 5.23
C ILE A 245 -3.69 -9.99 6.22
N SER A 246 -3.86 -9.67 7.50
CA SER A 246 -3.12 -10.24 8.62
C SER A 246 -4.05 -11.14 9.44
N ASN A 247 -4.04 -12.45 9.17
CA ASN A 247 -4.78 -13.42 9.97
C ASN A 247 -3.99 -13.74 11.25
N LYS A 248 -4.58 -13.47 12.40
CA LYS A 248 -3.97 -13.62 13.73
C LYS A 248 -4.93 -14.32 14.70
N ALA A 249 -5.62 -15.36 14.22
CA ALA A 249 -6.57 -16.19 14.96
C ALA A 249 -6.83 -17.52 14.25
N CYS A 250 -7.45 -18.48 14.93
CA CYS A 250 -7.70 -19.81 14.40
C CYS A 250 -9.02 -19.94 13.61
N GLN A 251 -9.08 -20.94 12.72
CA GLN A 251 -10.29 -21.41 12.02
C GLN A 251 -11.00 -20.40 11.13
N ASN A 252 -10.27 -19.42 10.60
CA ASN A 252 -10.82 -18.46 9.63
C ASN A 252 -10.85 -19.06 8.22
N THR A 253 -11.73 -18.53 7.37
CA THR A 253 -11.83 -18.92 5.95
C THR A 253 -11.74 -17.70 5.05
N PHE A 254 -10.84 -17.73 4.07
CA PHE A 254 -10.69 -16.73 3.01
C PHE A 254 -11.00 -17.38 1.67
N LYS A 255 -12.11 -17.02 1.03
CA LYS A 255 -12.49 -17.67 -0.22
C LYS A 255 -13.10 -16.74 -1.28
N TYR A 256 -12.79 -16.98 -2.55
CA TYR A 256 -13.33 -16.22 -3.67
C TYR A 256 -13.06 -14.70 -3.62
N ASN A 257 -12.05 -14.26 -2.87
CA ASN A 257 -11.61 -12.88 -2.90
C ASN A 257 -10.71 -12.62 -4.10
N THR A 258 -10.67 -11.38 -4.58
CA THR A 258 -9.76 -10.95 -5.65
C THR A 258 -8.82 -9.88 -5.14
N PHE A 259 -7.53 -10.05 -5.39
CA PHE A 259 -6.46 -9.11 -5.09
C PHE A 259 -5.90 -8.58 -6.41
N PHE A 260 -6.19 -7.32 -6.71
CA PHE A 260 -5.79 -6.68 -7.95
C PHE A 260 -4.69 -5.66 -7.69
N GLU A 261 -3.49 -5.94 -8.20
CA GLU A 261 -2.29 -5.10 -8.11
C GLU A 261 -1.91 -4.67 -6.67
N CYS A 262 -2.25 -5.52 -5.70
CA CYS A 262 -1.92 -5.30 -4.30
C CYS A 262 -0.44 -5.65 -4.04
N THR A 263 0.34 -4.68 -3.59
CA THR A 263 1.70 -4.90 -3.10
C THR A 263 1.62 -5.37 -1.65
N GLY A 264 1.80 -6.67 -1.43
CA GLY A 264 1.60 -7.32 -0.13
C GLY A 264 1.02 -8.73 -0.27
N THR A 265 0.64 -9.34 0.84
CA THR A 265 0.19 -10.74 0.89
C THR A 265 -1.07 -10.95 1.74
N LEU A 266 -1.80 -12.03 1.45
CA LEU A 266 -2.66 -12.68 2.43
C LEU A 266 -1.77 -13.52 3.35
N THR A 267 -1.62 -13.10 4.61
CA THR A 267 -0.71 -13.74 5.57
C THR A 267 -1.45 -14.46 6.68
N MET A 268 -1.13 -15.74 6.86
CA MET A 268 -1.46 -16.51 8.06
C MET A 268 -0.45 -16.19 9.16
N ARG A 269 -0.53 -14.98 9.71
CA ARG A 269 0.53 -14.39 10.54
C ARG A 269 0.64 -15.07 11.90
N HIS A 270 -0.50 -15.37 12.51
CA HIS A 270 -0.66 -16.22 13.69
C HIS A 270 -1.95 -17.04 13.60
N GLY A 271 -2.09 -18.04 14.46
CA GLY A 271 -3.26 -18.91 14.51
C GLY A 271 -3.25 -20.03 13.48
N ASN A 272 -4.04 -21.06 13.75
CA ASN A 272 -4.00 -22.36 13.06
C ASN A 272 -5.29 -22.63 12.28
N GLU A 273 -5.28 -23.67 11.46
CA GLU A 273 -6.50 -24.23 10.84
C GLU A 273 -7.24 -23.23 9.91
N THR A 274 -6.50 -22.34 9.25
CA THR A 274 -7.07 -21.40 8.27
C THR A 274 -7.28 -22.09 6.93
N LEU A 275 -8.42 -21.84 6.30
CA LEU A 275 -8.72 -22.24 4.93
C LEU A 275 -8.60 -21.04 3.97
N VAL A 276 -7.75 -21.17 2.96
CA VAL A 276 -7.58 -20.21 1.86
C VAL A 276 -7.98 -20.92 0.56
N ASP A 277 -9.20 -20.68 0.07
CA ASP A 277 -9.81 -21.47 -1.01
C ASP A 277 -10.30 -20.60 -2.18
N GLY A 278 -9.76 -20.83 -3.38
CA GLY A 278 -10.32 -20.26 -4.62
C GLY A 278 -10.22 -18.74 -4.75
N ASN A 279 -9.23 -18.11 -4.12
CA ASN A 279 -8.95 -16.68 -4.29
C ASN A 279 -8.17 -16.42 -5.59
N VAL A 280 -8.27 -15.21 -6.11
CA VAL A 280 -7.58 -14.75 -7.33
C VAL A 280 -6.61 -13.62 -6.98
N PHE A 281 -5.36 -13.74 -7.40
CA PHE A 281 -4.31 -12.73 -7.24
C PHE A 281 -3.81 -12.32 -8.62
N ILE A 282 -3.99 -11.04 -8.97
CA ILE A 282 -3.64 -10.45 -10.27
C ILE A 282 -2.59 -9.38 -10.03
N GLY A 283 -1.33 -9.68 -10.33
CA GLY A 283 -0.22 -8.74 -10.13
C GLY A 283 0.13 -7.88 -11.33
N ASN A 284 -0.24 -8.29 -12.55
CA ASN A 284 0.09 -7.61 -13.80
C ASN A 284 1.59 -7.27 -13.98
N GLY A 285 2.49 -8.01 -13.31
CA GLY A 285 3.93 -7.72 -13.34
C GLY A 285 4.34 -6.50 -12.50
N LYS A 286 3.43 -5.90 -11.73
CA LYS A 286 3.74 -4.78 -10.83
C LYS A 286 4.72 -5.25 -9.75
N PRO A 287 5.79 -4.47 -9.44
CA PRO A 287 6.73 -4.81 -8.38
C PRO A 287 6.06 -5.08 -7.03
N SER A 288 6.62 -6.02 -6.27
CA SER A 288 6.20 -6.34 -4.89
C SER A 288 4.78 -6.88 -4.71
N THR A 289 4.06 -7.23 -5.78
CA THR A 289 2.76 -7.94 -5.64
C THR A 289 2.98 -9.37 -5.20
N GLY A 290 2.34 -9.77 -4.09
CA GLY A 290 2.48 -11.10 -3.49
C GLY A 290 1.19 -11.90 -3.51
N GLY A 291 1.28 -13.15 -3.07
CA GLY A 291 0.12 -14.05 -2.94
C GLY A 291 -0.11 -14.43 -1.49
N VAL A 292 0.15 -15.70 -1.19
CA VAL A 292 -0.13 -16.29 0.12
C VAL A 292 1.15 -16.54 0.92
N ARG A 293 1.18 -16.06 2.18
CA ARG A 293 2.27 -16.32 3.14
C ARG A 293 1.78 -17.22 4.28
N LEU A 294 2.39 -18.40 4.37
CA LEU A 294 2.03 -19.50 5.26
C LEU A 294 2.98 -19.58 6.46
N ILE A 295 2.40 -19.60 7.65
CA ILE A 295 3.05 -19.77 8.96
C ILE A 295 2.10 -20.59 9.84
N ASN A 296 2.59 -21.13 10.96
CA ASN A 296 1.81 -21.88 11.94
C ASN A 296 1.21 -23.18 11.37
N GLU A 297 0.26 -23.78 12.09
CA GLU A 297 -0.09 -25.19 11.91
C GLU A 297 -1.42 -25.41 11.17
N SER A 298 -1.51 -26.57 10.51
CA SER A 298 -2.74 -27.13 9.92
C SER A 298 -3.46 -26.19 8.93
N GLN A 299 -2.70 -25.35 8.24
CA GLN A 299 -3.23 -24.43 7.25
C GLN A 299 -3.58 -25.16 5.95
N THR A 300 -4.63 -24.73 5.25
CA THR A 300 -5.04 -25.30 3.97
C THR A 300 -5.15 -24.20 2.91
N VAL A 301 -4.29 -24.25 1.89
CA VAL A 301 -4.24 -23.30 0.76
C VAL A 301 -4.57 -24.06 -0.51
N ILE A 302 -5.79 -23.89 -1.03
CA ILE A 302 -6.30 -24.69 -2.14
C ILE A 302 -6.99 -23.89 -3.24
N ASN A 303 -6.89 -24.37 -4.48
CA ASN A 303 -7.60 -23.84 -5.65
C ASN A 303 -7.36 -22.35 -5.95
N ASN A 304 -6.34 -21.72 -5.36
CA ASN A 304 -6.07 -20.30 -5.58
C ASN A 304 -5.37 -20.10 -6.93
N TYR A 305 -5.72 -19.01 -7.61
CA TYR A 305 -5.20 -18.64 -8.91
C TYR A 305 -4.34 -17.38 -8.79
N HIS A 306 -3.10 -17.47 -9.24
CA HIS A 306 -2.11 -16.39 -9.16
C HIS A 306 -1.56 -16.11 -10.55
N ILE A 307 -1.56 -14.84 -10.94
CA ILE A 307 -1.01 -14.41 -12.23
C ILE A 307 -0.18 -13.13 -12.10
N GLY A 308 1.03 -13.14 -12.66
CA GLY A 308 1.86 -11.93 -12.80
C GLY A 308 2.39 -11.36 -11.47
N LEU A 309 2.63 -12.20 -10.46
CA LEU A 309 3.11 -11.75 -9.14
C LEU A 309 4.65 -11.71 -9.08
N THR A 310 5.22 -10.55 -8.75
CA THR A 310 6.68 -10.31 -8.80
C THR A 310 7.36 -10.19 -7.43
N GLY A 311 6.60 -10.17 -6.33
CA GLY A 311 7.17 -10.01 -4.99
C GLY A 311 8.12 -11.16 -4.62
N TYR A 312 9.13 -10.88 -3.80
CA TYR A 312 10.16 -11.83 -3.38
C TYR A 312 10.21 -11.97 -1.84
N ARG A 313 11.00 -12.94 -1.36
CA ARG A 313 11.14 -13.25 0.07
C ARG A 313 9.77 -13.52 0.71
N PHE A 314 9.36 -12.72 1.68
CA PHE A 314 8.08 -12.85 2.36
C PHE A 314 6.89 -12.39 1.51
N ARG A 315 7.14 -11.80 0.34
CA ARG A 315 6.12 -11.32 -0.61
C ARG A 315 6.05 -12.18 -1.87
N GLY A 316 6.62 -13.39 -1.83
CA GLY A 316 6.50 -14.35 -2.92
C GLY A 316 5.05 -14.56 -3.37
N ALA A 317 4.88 -15.03 -4.60
CA ALA A 317 3.58 -15.52 -5.07
C ALA A 317 3.04 -16.63 -4.15
N PHE A 318 3.95 -17.43 -3.59
CA PHE A 318 3.68 -18.28 -2.44
C PHE A 318 4.91 -18.33 -1.53
N VAL A 319 4.67 -18.27 -0.22
CA VAL A 319 5.72 -18.31 0.80
C VAL A 319 5.35 -19.31 1.88
N MET A 320 6.23 -20.26 2.16
CA MET A 320 6.18 -21.14 3.33
C MET A 320 7.36 -20.80 4.24
N MET A 321 7.10 -20.28 5.43
CA MET A 321 8.14 -19.76 6.32
C MET A 321 8.80 -20.83 7.19
N ASN A 322 10.05 -20.57 7.58
CA ASN A 322 10.66 -21.17 8.76
C ASN A 322 10.03 -20.60 10.04
N GLY A 323 10.08 -21.37 11.12
CA GLY A 323 9.60 -20.95 12.44
C GLY A 323 10.69 -20.92 13.51
N VAL A 324 10.35 -20.30 14.63
CA VAL A 324 11.18 -20.24 15.84
C VAL A 324 10.95 -21.54 16.65
N PRO A 325 12.01 -22.24 17.08
CA PRO A 325 11.86 -23.39 17.97
C PRO A 325 11.13 -23.00 19.27
N ASN A 326 10.12 -23.76 19.68
CA ASN A 326 9.30 -23.46 20.86
C ASN A 326 8.75 -22.02 20.87
N SER A 327 8.34 -21.53 19.69
CA SER A 327 7.93 -20.15 19.47
C SER A 327 6.82 -19.72 20.45
N PRO A 328 6.95 -18.57 21.13
CA PRO A 328 5.80 -17.93 21.74
C PRO A 328 4.79 -17.46 20.67
N PRO A 329 3.51 -17.22 21.02
CA PRO A 329 2.46 -16.87 20.05
C PRO A 329 2.70 -15.59 19.23
N ASN A 330 3.48 -14.64 19.76
CA ASN A 330 3.81 -13.38 19.10
C ASN A 330 5.00 -13.46 18.15
N ARG A 331 5.67 -14.63 18.04
CA ARG A 331 6.74 -14.87 17.07
C ARG A 331 6.21 -15.68 15.88
N TYR A 332 7.02 -16.55 15.30
CA TYR A 332 6.69 -17.33 14.10
C TYR A 332 6.65 -18.80 14.46
N VAL A 333 5.45 -19.38 14.60
CA VAL A 333 5.30 -20.82 14.85
C VAL A 333 5.67 -21.58 13.56
N PRO A 334 6.44 -22.67 13.64
CA PRO A 334 6.80 -23.45 12.47
C PRO A 334 5.60 -23.93 11.66
N VAL A 335 5.77 -24.06 10.35
CA VAL A 335 4.73 -24.63 9.48
C VAL A 335 4.66 -26.14 9.72
N ILE A 336 3.52 -26.62 10.22
CA ILE A 336 3.30 -28.04 10.52
C ILE A 336 1.96 -28.48 9.92
N ASN A 337 1.89 -29.72 9.40
CA ASN A 337 0.64 -30.35 8.93
C ASN A 337 -0.16 -29.52 7.92
N SER A 338 0.50 -28.67 7.13
CA SER A 338 -0.18 -27.76 6.22
C SER A 338 -0.27 -28.33 4.80
N LYS A 339 -1.31 -27.96 4.06
CA LYS A 339 -1.63 -28.46 2.72
C LYS A 339 -1.69 -27.32 1.72
N VAL A 340 -0.96 -27.43 0.63
CA VAL A 340 -0.91 -26.43 -0.45
C VAL A 340 -1.20 -27.15 -1.75
N ASN A 341 -2.48 -27.20 -2.13
CA ASN A 341 -2.94 -28.12 -3.15
C ASN A 341 -3.73 -27.44 -4.27
N ASN A 342 -3.60 -27.91 -5.51
CA ASN A 342 -4.45 -27.45 -6.62
C ASN A 342 -4.37 -25.94 -6.93
N ASN A 343 -3.29 -25.26 -6.51
CA ASN A 343 -3.10 -23.85 -6.82
C ASN A 343 -2.45 -23.69 -8.21
N THR A 344 -2.77 -22.58 -8.88
CA THR A 344 -2.25 -22.24 -10.20
C THR A 344 -1.39 -20.97 -10.10
N PHE A 345 -0.18 -21.01 -10.65
CA PHE A 345 0.76 -19.90 -10.69
C PHE A 345 1.21 -19.67 -12.14
N ILE A 346 0.91 -18.50 -12.68
CA ILE A 346 1.18 -18.11 -14.07
C ILE A 346 2.03 -16.85 -14.08
N ASN A 347 3.22 -16.89 -14.66
CA ASN A 347 4.14 -15.75 -14.72
C ASN A 347 4.37 -15.13 -13.33
N CYS A 348 4.50 -16.00 -12.31
CA CYS A 348 4.81 -15.62 -10.95
C CYS A 348 6.30 -15.86 -10.68
N ASP A 349 7.00 -14.84 -10.17
CA ASP A 349 8.45 -14.86 -10.13
C ASP A 349 9.06 -15.74 -9.04
N HIS A 350 8.37 -15.88 -7.91
CA HIS A 350 8.99 -16.38 -6.69
C HIS A 350 8.06 -17.29 -5.88
N ILE A 351 8.48 -18.55 -5.73
CA ILE A 351 7.93 -19.54 -4.80
C ILE A 351 9.00 -19.82 -3.74
N GLN A 352 8.72 -19.45 -2.49
CA GLN A 352 9.73 -19.30 -1.45
C GLN A 352 9.47 -20.34 -0.34
N LEU A 353 10.39 -21.29 -0.15
CA LEU A 353 10.26 -22.37 0.84
C LEU A 353 11.29 -22.21 1.96
N CYS A 354 10.84 -22.40 3.20
CA CYS A 354 11.64 -22.17 4.40
C CYS A 354 12.06 -20.70 4.58
N ALA A 355 11.29 -19.77 4.00
CA ALA A 355 11.64 -18.35 3.95
C ALA A 355 11.87 -17.77 5.35
N GLY A 356 12.90 -16.92 5.46
CA GLY A 356 13.31 -16.31 6.72
C GLY A 356 14.14 -17.22 7.62
N SER A 357 14.65 -18.35 7.11
CA SER A 357 15.58 -19.19 7.86
C SER A 357 16.80 -18.38 8.34
N ASP A 358 17.03 -18.40 9.64
CA ASP A 358 18.18 -17.77 10.30
C ASP A 358 18.44 -18.46 11.65
N ALA A 359 19.37 -17.91 12.45
CA ALA A 359 19.72 -18.48 13.75
C ALA A 359 18.52 -18.58 14.72
N GLU A 360 17.55 -17.69 14.61
CA GLU A 360 16.34 -17.68 15.44
C GLU A 360 15.21 -18.53 14.82
N ARG A 361 14.92 -18.31 13.54
CA ARG A 361 13.93 -19.03 12.73
C ARG A 361 14.55 -20.31 12.15
N SER A 362 14.98 -21.20 13.03
CA SER A 362 15.78 -22.40 12.69
C SER A 362 14.97 -23.70 12.61
N THR A 363 13.63 -23.64 12.65
CA THR A 363 12.77 -24.82 12.47
C THR A 363 12.09 -24.80 11.11
N ALA A 364 12.56 -25.67 10.22
CA ALA A 364 11.95 -25.91 8.91
C ALA A 364 10.53 -26.52 8.97
N PRO A 365 9.72 -26.37 7.91
CA PRO A 365 8.40 -26.97 7.81
C PRO A 365 8.39 -28.49 8.01
N LYS A 366 7.34 -29.03 8.64
CA LYS A 366 7.18 -30.46 8.95
C LYS A 366 5.81 -30.98 8.56
N THR A 367 5.75 -32.28 8.25
CA THR A 367 4.53 -33.06 7.95
C THR A 367 3.56 -32.37 6.98
N SER A 368 4.08 -31.52 6.08
CA SER A 368 3.29 -30.68 5.18
C SER A 368 3.33 -31.23 3.76
N GLU A 369 2.40 -30.79 2.92
CA GLU A 369 2.26 -31.26 1.54
C GLU A 369 2.09 -30.11 0.55
N ILE A 370 2.77 -30.22 -0.59
CA ILE A 370 2.58 -29.40 -1.78
C ILE A 370 2.20 -30.34 -2.94
N SER A 371 0.93 -30.35 -3.35
CA SER A 371 0.47 -31.31 -4.35
C SER A 371 -0.49 -30.77 -5.42
N ASN A 372 -0.43 -31.34 -6.62
CA ASN A 372 -1.32 -31.01 -7.73
C ASN A 372 -1.34 -29.51 -8.12
N ASN A 373 -0.29 -28.75 -7.78
CA ASN A 373 -0.17 -27.35 -8.17
C ASN A 373 0.38 -27.25 -9.60
N ILE A 374 0.06 -26.16 -10.28
CA ILE A 374 0.51 -25.87 -11.65
C ILE A 374 1.37 -24.62 -11.63
N PHE A 375 2.58 -24.74 -12.18
CA PHE A 375 3.52 -23.64 -12.32
C PHE A 375 3.81 -23.42 -13.81
N TYR A 376 3.54 -22.22 -14.29
CA TYR A 376 3.84 -21.82 -15.65
C TYR A 376 4.52 -20.45 -15.64
N HIS A 377 5.54 -20.28 -16.46
CA HIS A 377 6.19 -19.00 -16.66
C HIS A 377 6.70 -18.93 -18.10
N GLU A 378 6.49 -17.81 -18.78
CA GLU A 378 6.89 -17.68 -20.19
C GLU A 378 8.41 -17.58 -20.39
N SER A 379 9.08 -16.75 -19.60
CA SER A 379 10.50 -16.43 -19.77
C SER A 379 11.44 -17.03 -18.72
N LYS A 380 11.04 -17.08 -17.45
CA LYS A 380 11.88 -17.51 -16.32
C LYS A 380 11.93 -19.03 -16.22
N SER A 381 13.11 -19.58 -15.90
CA SER A 381 13.31 -21.03 -15.68
C SER A 381 13.31 -21.42 -14.20
N ASP A 382 13.70 -20.52 -13.30
CA ASP A 382 13.90 -20.80 -11.88
C ASP A 382 12.88 -20.03 -11.02
N LEU A 383 11.89 -20.74 -10.49
CA LEU A 383 10.83 -20.14 -9.65
C LEU A 383 11.03 -20.39 -8.16
N PHE A 384 11.66 -21.51 -7.81
CA PHE A 384 11.79 -21.97 -6.43
C PHE A 384 13.06 -21.45 -5.78
N THR A 385 12.93 -20.89 -4.59
CA THR A 385 14.05 -20.58 -3.70
C THR A 385 13.84 -21.33 -2.39
N VAL A 386 14.89 -22.02 -1.93
CA VAL A 386 14.87 -22.86 -0.74
C VAL A 386 15.93 -22.38 0.23
N TYR A 387 15.52 -21.98 1.42
CA TYR A 387 16.41 -21.40 2.44
C TYR A 387 16.85 -22.39 3.52
N ASP A 388 16.21 -23.57 3.61
CA ASP A 388 16.51 -24.59 4.61
C ASP A 388 16.05 -25.98 4.11
N VAL A 389 16.27 -27.02 4.90
CA VAL A 389 15.88 -28.39 4.61
C VAL A 389 14.38 -28.51 4.35
N ILE A 390 14.00 -29.15 3.24
CA ILE A 390 12.60 -29.33 2.81
C ILE A 390 12.10 -30.78 2.97
N SER A 391 12.82 -31.62 3.71
CA SER A 391 12.46 -33.03 3.91
C SER A 391 11.14 -33.25 4.65
N GLY A 392 10.66 -32.23 5.38
CA GLY A 392 9.35 -32.23 6.04
C GLY A 392 8.18 -31.88 5.11
N ILE A 393 8.44 -31.62 3.83
CA ILE A 393 7.44 -31.28 2.82
C ILE A 393 7.34 -32.43 1.80
N THR A 394 6.15 -32.99 1.66
CA THR A 394 5.86 -34.01 0.65
C THR A 394 5.40 -33.33 -0.64
N PHE A 395 6.05 -33.65 -1.77
CA PHE A 395 5.68 -33.15 -3.10
C PHE A 395 5.00 -34.24 -3.93
N LYS A 396 3.83 -33.96 -4.51
CA LYS A 396 3.07 -34.94 -5.32
C LYS A 396 2.40 -34.29 -6.51
N ASN A 397 2.56 -34.88 -7.70
CA ASN A 397 1.79 -34.54 -8.90
C ASN A 397 1.77 -33.05 -9.27
N ASN A 398 2.80 -32.29 -8.92
CA ASN A 398 2.91 -30.89 -9.33
C ASN A 398 3.33 -30.83 -10.80
N ILE A 399 2.74 -29.91 -11.55
CA ILE A 399 2.94 -29.76 -12.99
C ILE A 399 3.70 -28.47 -13.24
N LEU A 400 4.71 -28.53 -14.11
CA LEU A 400 5.46 -27.36 -14.56
C LEU A 400 5.39 -27.21 -16.08
N GLY A 401 5.49 -25.97 -16.57
CA GLY A 401 5.82 -25.71 -17.98
C GLY A 401 7.21 -26.28 -18.34
N ASN A 402 7.41 -26.64 -19.62
CA ASN A 402 8.63 -27.30 -20.09
C ASN A 402 9.95 -26.53 -19.84
N ASN A 403 9.90 -25.20 -19.81
CA ASN A 403 11.07 -24.35 -19.58
C ASN A 403 11.49 -24.28 -18.10
N LEU A 404 10.63 -24.71 -17.17
CA LEU A 404 10.89 -24.60 -15.75
C LEU A 404 11.77 -25.72 -15.22
N LYS A 405 12.75 -25.36 -14.40
CA LYS A 405 13.59 -26.31 -13.68
C LYS A 405 12.77 -26.96 -12.56
N ARG A 406 12.82 -28.30 -12.49
CA ARG A 406 12.23 -29.02 -11.36
C ARG A 406 13.03 -28.76 -10.09
N LEU A 407 12.31 -28.52 -8.99
CA LEU A 407 12.92 -28.44 -7.67
C LEU A 407 13.50 -29.80 -7.23
N LEU A 408 12.72 -30.87 -7.44
CA LEU A 408 13.09 -32.27 -7.17
C LEU A 408 12.69 -33.14 -8.35
N LYS A 409 13.38 -34.28 -8.53
CA LYS A 409 13.02 -35.25 -9.59
C LYS A 409 11.62 -35.82 -9.38
N ASP A 410 11.31 -36.21 -8.15
CA ASP A 410 10.03 -36.79 -7.75
C ASP A 410 9.03 -35.70 -7.32
N GLY A 411 7.74 -35.98 -7.50
CA GLY A 411 6.66 -35.05 -7.14
C GLY A 411 6.39 -33.94 -8.14
N PHE A 412 7.21 -33.80 -9.18
CA PHE A 412 7.11 -32.78 -10.23
C PHE A 412 7.19 -33.39 -11.64
N THR A 413 6.34 -32.94 -12.55
CA THR A 413 6.33 -33.32 -13.97
C THR A 413 6.28 -32.08 -14.85
N ASN A 414 7.21 -31.96 -15.79
CA ASN A 414 7.12 -30.94 -16.83
C ASN A 414 6.18 -31.41 -17.94
N THR A 415 5.40 -30.50 -18.49
CA THR A 415 4.57 -30.74 -19.66
C THR A 415 4.47 -29.48 -20.51
N GLU A 416 4.05 -29.64 -21.76
CA GLU A 416 3.65 -28.51 -22.58
C GLU A 416 2.33 -27.96 -22.06
N ILE A 417 2.30 -26.65 -21.84
CA ILE A 417 1.14 -25.93 -21.31
C ILE A 417 0.83 -24.78 -22.26
N THR A 418 -0.43 -24.69 -22.66
CA THR A 418 -0.97 -23.54 -23.38
C THR A 418 -1.91 -22.75 -22.49
N LEU A 419 -1.93 -21.42 -22.61
CA LEU A 419 -2.89 -20.59 -21.89
C LEU A 419 -4.12 -20.33 -22.77
N VAL A 420 -5.32 -20.60 -22.25
CA VAL A 420 -6.60 -20.37 -22.95
C VAL A 420 -7.48 -19.47 -22.09
N LYS A 421 -8.05 -18.42 -22.66
CA LYS A 421 -9.02 -17.58 -21.93
C LYS A 421 -10.30 -18.37 -21.66
N ASN A 422 -10.78 -18.39 -20.43
CA ASN A 422 -12.10 -18.90 -20.09
C ASN A 422 -13.19 -17.84 -20.32
N ASP A 423 -14.45 -18.22 -20.07
CA ASP A 423 -15.62 -17.34 -20.25
C ASP A 423 -15.61 -16.11 -19.33
N GLN A 424 -14.86 -16.16 -18.22
CA GLN A 424 -14.67 -15.03 -17.30
C GLN A 424 -13.47 -14.15 -17.67
N GLY A 425 -12.72 -14.48 -18.74
CA GLY A 425 -11.57 -13.74 -19.22
C GLY A 425 -10.22 -14.11 -18.60
N PHE A 426 -10.17 -15.08 -17.67
CA PHE A 426 -8.92 -15.55 -17.05
C PHE A 426 -8.13 -16.46 -17.98
N LEU A 427 -6.80 -16.33 -17.97
CA LEU A 427 -5.89 -17.23 -18.70
C LEU A 427 -5.73 -18.55 -17.94
N ILE A 428 -6.32 -19.63 -18.44
CA ILE A 428 -6.29 -20.94 -17.83
C ILE A 428 -5.24 -21.83 -18.50
N PRO A 429 -4.30 -22.44 -17.75
CA PRO A 429 -3.34 -23.38 -18.32
C PRO A 429 -4.03 -24.70 -18.68
N THR A 430 -3.79 -25.17 -19.90
CA THR A 430 -4.37 -26.39 -20.44
C THR A 430 -3.26 -27.33 -20.94
N SER A 431 -3.44 -28.62 -20.66
CA SER A 431 -2.58 -29.73 -21.08
C SER A 431 -3.31 -31.05 -20.83
N ASN A 432 -2.93 -32.13 -21.52
CA ASN A 432 -3.45 -33.47 -21.25
C ASN A 432 -3.17 -33.96 -19.82
N ALA A 433 -2.15 -33.41 -19.17
CA ALA A 433 -1.80 -33.73 -17.78
C ALA A 433 -2.55 -32.88 -16.75
N ILE A 434 -3.19 -31.78 -17.17
CA ILE A 434 -3.85 -30.82 -16.29
C ILE A 434 -5.33 -31.15 -16.17
N LYS A 435 -5.83 -31.29 -14.93
CA LYS A 435 -7.27 -31.38 -14.68
C LYS A 435 -7.94 -30.02 -14.96
N PRO A 436 -9.21 -29.99 -15.40
CA PRO A 436 -9.91 -28.73 -15.63
C PRO A 436 -9.85 -27.81 -14.41
N ILE A 437 -9.41 -26.57 -14.63
CA ILE A 437 -9.38 -25.52 -13.62
C ILE A 437 -10.63 -24.67 -13.81
N SER A 438 -11.38 -24.47 -12.74
CA SER A 438 -12.52 -23.55 -12.72
C SER A 438 -12.26 -22.42 -11.73
N ILE A 439 -12.54 -21.20 -12.17
CA ILE A 439 -12.69 -20.06 -11.26
C ILE A 439 -14.16 -20.02 -10.85
N SER A 440 -14.42 -19.81 -9.56
CA SER A 440 -15.78 -19.79 -9.03
C SER A 440 -16.59 -18.66 -9.67
N PRO A 441 -17.88 -18.87 -10.01
CA PRO A 441 -18.76 -17.78 -10.43
C PRO A 441 -19.05 -16.78 -9.29
N LYS A 442 -18.68 -17.11 -8.05
CA LYS A 442 -18.75 -16.21 -6.88
C LYS A 442 -17.50 -15.36 -6.70
N ILE A 443 -16.52 -15.44 -7.61
CA ILE A 443 -15.30 -14.64 -7.50
C ILE A 443 -15.65 -13.14 -7.47
N ALA A 444 -15.00 -12.40 -6.59
CA ALA A 444 -15.17 -10.96 -6.52
C ALA A 444 -14.67 -10.29 -7.80
N THR A 445 -15.44 -9.35 -8.33
CA THR A 445 -15.03 -8.42 -9.38
C THR A 445 -15.21 -6.99 -8.88
N LYS A 446 -14.62 -6.02 -9.58
CA LYS A 446 -14.77 -4.61 -9.19
C LYS A 446 -16.23 -4.15 -9.29
N GLU A 447 -16.99 -4.76 -10.20
CA GLU A 447 -18.40 -4.45 -10.50
C GLU A 447 -19.37 -5.08 -9.50
N ASN A 448 -19.10 -6.30 -9.03
CA ASN A 448 -20.00 -7.04 -8.13
C ASN A 448 -19.74 -6.78 -6.63
N THR A 449 -18.82 -5.87 -6.31
CA THR A 449 -18.45 -5.50 -4.93
C THR A 449 -18.71 -4.02 -4.64
N GLY A 450 -18.83 -3.70 -3.34
CA GLY A 450 -19.17 -2.37 -2.87
C GLY A 450 -20.58 -1.94 -3.29
N VAL A 451 -20.75 -0.64 -3.50
CA VAL A 451 -22.03 -0.05 -3.93
C VAL A 451 -21.99 0.37 -5.40
N SER A 452 -23.16 0.38 -6.05
CA SER A 452 -23.33 0.81 -7.44
C SER A 452 -23.55 2.31 -7.61
N TRP A 453 -23.91 3.01 -6.52
CA TRP A 453 -24.26 4.43 -6.51
C TRP A 453 -23.10 5.34 -6.06
N TYR A 454 -21.92 4.77 -5.79
CA TYR A 454 -20.70 5.51 -5.45
C TYR A 454 -19.59 5.09 -6.41
N SER A 455 -18.87 6.06 -6.97
CA SER A 455 -17.83 5.78 -7.97
C SER A 455 -16.67 4.99 -7.39
N LYS A 456 -16.03 4.15 -8.22
CA LYS A 456 -14.79 3.43 -7.94
C LYS A 456 -13.64 3.90 -8.84
N ASP A 457 -13.81 5.06 -9.46
CA ASP A 457 -12.82 5.68 -10.33
C ASP A 457 -11.68 6.27 -9.50
N ASP A 458 -10.48 6.31 -10.08
CA ASP A 458 -9.35 6.98 -9.44
C ASP A 458 -9.50 8.50 -9.58
N GLU A 459 -9.38 9.23 -8.48
CA GLU A 459 -9.46 10.70 -8.45
C GLU A 459 -8.07 11.37 -8.46
N ASP A 460 -6.99 10.59 -8.48
CA ASP A 460 -5.62 11.10 -8.47
C ASP A 460 -5.28 11.82 -9.79
N VAL A 461 -4.93 13.09 -9.70
CA VAL A 461 -4.51 13.89 -10.86
C VAL A 461 -3.02 13.71 -11.11
N ALA A 462 -2.64 13.26 -12.30
CA ALA A 462 -1.23 13.12 -12.67
C ALA A 462 -0.57 14.49 -12.93
N LEU A 463 0.75 14.56 -12.71
CA LEU A 463 1.57 15.67 -13.21
C LEU A 463 1.44 15.77 -14.74
N ASN A 464 1.52 16.98 -15.28
CA ASN A 464 1.41 17.28 -16.73
C ASN A 464 0.08 16.91 -17.41
N SER A 465 -0.98 16.67 -16.64
CA SER A 465 -2.31 16.33 -17.20
C SER A 465 -3.22 17.54 -17.44
N GLY A 466 -2.84 18.71 -16.91
CA GLY A 466 -3.61 19.95 -16.97
C GLY A 466 -3.24 20.87 -18.13
N SER A 467 -3.55 22.15 -17.97
CA SER A 467 -3.29 23.17 -18.99
C SER A 467 -1.89 23.76 -18.87
N ILE A 468 -1.35 24.22 -19.99
CA ILE A 468 -0.10 25.00 -20.01
C ILE A 468 -0.42 26.47 -19.73
N ILE A 469 0.18 27.04 -18.69
CA ILE A 469 0.01 28.42 -18.27
C ILE A 469 1.34 29.16 -18.40
N LYS A 470 1.43 30.11 -19.34
CA LYS A 470 2.63 30.93 -19.51
C LYS A 470 2.74 31.97 -18.40
N VAL A 471 3.93 32.10 -17.83
CA VAL A 471 4.20 33.07 -16.75
C VAL A 471 5.41 33.90 -17.11
N LYS A 472 5.25 35.23 -17.02
CA LYS A 472 6.32 36.18 -17.30
C LYS A 472 7.36 36.22 -16.17
N PRO A 473 8.63 36.51 -16.49
CA PRO A 473 9.66 36.83 -15.51
C PRO A 473 9.23 37.97 -14.58
N GLY A 474 9.75 37.96 -13.35
CA GLY A 474 9.44 39.00 -12.37
C GLY A 474 9.43 38.53 -10.93
N ILE A 475 9.04 39.44 -10.04
CA ILE A 475 8.97 39.19 -8.60
C ILE A 475 7.67 38.46 -8.27
N ASN A 476 7.78 37.32 -7.60
CA ASN A 476 6.67 36.48 -7.11
C ASN A 476 5.66 36.02 -8.17
N THR A 477 5.98 36.08 -9.46
CA THR A 477 5.06 35.62 -10.50
C THR A 477 4.76 34.11 -10.37
N LEU A 478 5.75 33.31 -9.95
CA LEU A 478 5.55 31.89 -9.62
C LEU A 478 4.72 31.68 -8.35
N TYR A 479 4.83 32.57 -7.36
CA TYR A 479 4.02 32.49 -6.15
C TYR A 479 2.55 32.86 -6.41
N ASP A 480 2.31 33.84 -7.28
CA ASP A 480 0.96 34.30 -7.57
C ASP A 480 0.21 33.36 -8.52
N ILE A 481 0.88 32.78 -9.53
CA ILE A 481 0.21 31.87 -10.48
C ILE A 481 -0.32 30.61 -9.80
N VAL A 482 0.42 30.07 -8.82
CA VAL A 482 0.05 28.83 -8.12
C VAL A 482 -1.24 28.96 -7.31
N LYS A 483 -1.63 30.17 -6.91
CA LYS A 483 -2.91 30.40 -6.23
C LYS A 483 -4.12 30.18 -7.14
N THR A 484 -3.90 30.24 -8.45
CA THR A 484 -4.94 30.13 -9.48
C THR A 484 -4.77 28.92 -10.39
N SER A 485 -3.68 28.17 -10.25
CA SER A 485 -3.45 26.93 -11.00
C SER A 485 -4.36 25.81 -10.50
N LYS A 486 -4.52 24.80 -11.35
CA LYS A 486 -5.30 23.59 -11.09
C LYS A 486 -4.36 22.37 -11.01
N PRO A 487 -4.80 21.29 -10.33
CA PRO A 487 -4.11 20.01 -10.36
C PRO A 487 -3.74 19.59 -11.79
N GLY A 488 -2.46 19.23 -11.98
CA GLY A 488 -1.91 18.77 -13.26
C GLY A 488 -1.39 19.88 -14.18
N ASP A 489 -1.64 21.16 -13.89
CA ASP A 489 -1.20 22.28 -14.75
C ASP A 489 0.33 22.35 -14.90
N ILE A 490 0.74 22.89 -16.03
CA ILE A 490 2.14 23.12 -16.40
C ILE A 490 2.39 24.62 -16.44
N ILE A 491 3.16 25.13 -15.49
CA ILE A 491 3.62 26.51 -15.44
C ILE A 491 4.82 26.64 -16.40
N ALA A 492 4.59 27.29 -17.53
CA ALA A 492 5.58 27.50 -18.58
C ALA A 492 6.34 28.82 -18.35
N LEU A 493 7.64 28.69 -18.06
CA LEU A 493 8.57 29.80 -17.89
C LEU A 493 9.12 30.24 -19.25
N GLU A 494 9.34 31.54 -19.41
CA GLU A 494 9.97 32.13 -20.59
C GLU A 494 11.46 31.80 -20.62
N GLU A 495 11.94 31.39 -21.79
CA GLU A 495 13.34 31.06 -22.05
C GLU A 495 14.29 32.19 -21.60
N GLY A 496 15.28 31.86 -20.76
CA GLY A 496 16.24 32.83 -20.22
C GLY A 496 15.65 33.88 -19.25
N GLY A 497 14.40 33.76 -18.85
CA GLY A 497 13.75 34.68 -17.92
C GLY A 497 14.25 34.58 -16.47
N GLU A 498 14.25 35.69 -15.73
CA GLU A 498 14.59 35.75 -14.30
C GLU A 498 13.33 35.83 -13.42
N TYR A 499 13.17 34.88 -12.50
CA TYR A 499 12.04 34.76 -11.59
C TYR A 499 12.51 34.88 -10.15
N LEU A 500 12.22 36.03 -9.51
CA LEU A 500 12.62 36.29 -8.14
C LEU A 500 11.51 35.93 -7.16
N ILE A 501 11.77 34.99 -6.27
CA ILE A 501 10.84 34.54 -5.23
C ILE A 501 11.19 35.23 -3.90
N THR A 502 10.33 36.13 -3.42
CA THR A 502 10.42 36.70 -2.07
C THR A 502 9.40 36.09 -1.11
N LYS A 503 8.51 35.22 -1.63
CA LYS A 503 7.55 34.41 -0.88
C LYS A 503 7.60 32.98 -1.38
N ALA A 504 7.85 32.01 -0.50
CA ALA A 504 7.94 30.59 -0.89
C ALA A 504 6.67 30.13 -1.62
N VAL A 505 6.85 29.41 -2.72
CA VAL A 505 5.79 28.86 -3.56
C VAL A 505 5.24 27.60 -2.90
N ALA A 506 3.98 27.65 -2.44
CA ALA A 506 3.31 26.53 -1.79
C ALA A 506 2.67 25.62 -2.85
N VAL A 507 3.20 24.41 -3.03
CA VAL A 507 2.70 23.41 -3.96
C VAL A 507 1.77 22.47 -3.19
N ASN A 508 0.45 22.67 -3.31
CA ASN A 508 -0.59 21.91 -2.60
C ASN A 508 -1.44 21.02 -3.53
N HIS A 509 -1.08 20.97 -4.81
CA HIS A 509 -1.61 20.04 -5.81
C HIS A 509 -0.49 19.67 -6.79
N PRO A 510 -0.65 18.62 -7.63
CA PRO A 510 0.32 18.27 -8.67
C PRO A 510 0.57 19.45 -9.62
N LEU A 511 1.81 19.91 -9.72
CA LEU A 511 2.21 21.04 -10.57
C LEU A 511 3.58 20.83 -11.21
N THR A 512 3.70 21.31 -12.43
CA THR A 512 4.97 21.31 -13.17
C THR A 512 5.46 22.72 -13.43
N PHE A 513 6.75 22.98 -13.26
CA PHE A 513 7.42 24.21 -13.68
C PHE A 513 8.44 23.86 -14.75
N LYS A 514 8.22 24.39 -15.96
CA LYS A 514 9.01 24.03 -17.14
C LYS A 514 9.42 25.26 -17.92
N THR A 515 10.69 25.35 -18.30
CA THR A 515 11.10 26.33 -19.33
C THR A 515 10.83 25.75 -20.72
N ILE A 516 10.07 26.49 -21.54
CA ILE A 516 9.85 26.14 -22.94
C ILE A 516 10.89 26.89 -23.79
N GLY A 517 12.02 26.23 -24.10
CA GLY A 517 13.11 26.81 -24.88
C GLY A 517 14.46 26.11 -24.63
N GLU A 518 15.52 26.56 -25.31
CA GLU A 518 16.87 26.00 -25.15
C GLU A 518 17.57 26.53 -23.89
N LYS A 519 17.38 27.82 -23.56
CA LYS A 519 17.96 28.46 -22.38
C LYS A 519 17.04 28.34 -21.16
N LYS A 520 17.56 27.72 -20.10
CA LYS A 520 16.86 27.61 -18.81
C LYS A 520 16.43 28.98 -18.28
N ALA A 521 15.18 29.11 -17.83
CA ALA A 521 14.79 30.21 -16.96
C ALA A 521 15.53 30.07 -15.62
N THR A 522 15.84 31.20 -14.98
CA THR A 522 16.56 31.24 -13.71
C THR A 522 15.63 31.66 -12.57
N VAL A 523 15.54 30.82 -11.55
CA VAL A 523 14.83 31.09 -10.30
C VAL A 523 15.84 31.53 -9.25
N LEU A 524 15.62 32.74 -8.72
CA LEU A 524 16.32 33.30 -7.58
C LEU A 524 15.35 33.41 -6.42
N PHE A 525 15.83 33.34 -5.18
CA PHE A 525 14.93 33.42 -4.03
C PHE A 525 15.58 34.05 -2.82
N GLU A 526 14.86 34.99 -2.18
CA GLU A 526 15.28 35.76 -0.98
C GLU A 526 14.62 35.21 0.31
N ARG A 527 14.07 34.01 0.23
CA ARG A 527 13.56 33.24 1.37
C ARG A 527 14.48 32.06 1.65
N MET A 528 14.35 31.44 2.82
CA MET A 528 15.08 30.19 3.10
C MET A 528 14.66 29.02 2.19
N MET A 529 13.60 29.19 1.40
CA MET A 529 13.09 28.20 0.45
C MET A 529 12.39 28.82 -0.75
N ALA A 530 12.56 28.19 -1.91
CA ALA A 530 11.85 28.56 -3.13
C ALA A 530 10.49 27.85 -3.19
N PHE A 531 10.48 26.53 -3.04
CA PHE A 531 9.29 25.67 -3.16
C PHE A 531 9.04 24.90 -1.86
N GLN A 532 7.77 24.83 -1.45
CA GLN A 532 7.32 23.98 -0.36
C GLN A 532 6.21 23.04 -0.84
N ILE A 533 6.48 21.74 -0.86
CA ILE A 533 5.48 20.71 -1.13
C ILE A 533 4.64 20.52 0.14
N GLN A 534 3.34 20.78 0.03
CA GLN A 534 2.35 20.65 1.09
C GLN A 534 1.46 19.42 0.86
N ASN A 535 0.58 19.10 1.81
CA ASN A 535 -0.36 17.98 1.67
C ASN A 535 -1.18 18.13 0.36
N GLY A 536 -1.24 17.08 -0.45
CA GLY A 536 -1.83 17.08 -1.80
C GLY A 536 -0.88 17.51 -2.92
N GLY A 537 0.27 18.10 -2.59
CA GLY A 537 1.26 18.57 -3.54
C GLY A 537 2.08 17.45 -4.19
N SER A 538 2.39 17.62 -5.47
CA SER A 538 3.47 16.91 -6.17
C SER A 538 4.12 17.90 -7.13
N LEU A 539 5.42 17.77 -7.35
CA LEU A 539 6.21 18.77 -8.06
C LEU A 539 7.04 18.15 -9.17
N GLU A 540 6.98 18.73 -10.37
CA GLU A 540 7.95 18.50 -11.42
C GLU A 540 8.67 19.81 -11.79
N LEU A 541 10.00 19.73 -11.90
CA LEU A 541 10.87 20.80 -12.33
C LEU A 541 11.62 20.33 -13.58
N GLU A 542 11.38 21.00 -14.71
CA GLU A 542 11.96 20.62 -15.99
C GLU A 542 12.65 21.80 -16.67
N ASN A 543 13.94 21.64 -17.01
CA ASN A 543 14.68 22.65 -17.77
C ASN A 543 14.75 24.02 -17.04
N VAL A 544 14.97 24.04 -15.73
CA VAL A 544 15.05 25.27 -14.91
C VAL A 544 16.42 25.38 -14.24
N SER A 545 16.95 26.60 -14.13
CA SER A 545 18.15 26.91 -13.35
C SER A 545 17.75 27.57 -12.03
N PHE A 546 18.40 27.16 -10.94
CA PHE A 546 18.21 27.67 -9.59
C PHE A 546 19.51 28.27 -9.10
N ASP A 547 19.47 29.54 -8.74
CA ASP A 547 20.63 30.28 -8.28
C ASP A 547 20.42 30.77 -6.83
N GLY A 548 21.27 30.25 -5.94
CA GLY A 548 21.21 30.53 -4.50
C GLY A 548 21.83 31.85 -4.07
N SER A 549 22.42 32.64 -4.97
CA SER A 549 23.19 33.85 -4.63
C SER A 549 22.38 34.96 -3.96
N LYS A 550 21.08 35.05 -4.23
CA LYS A 550 20.15 36.00 -3.59
C LYS A 550 19.49 35.44 -2.32
N SER A 551 19.77 34.20 -1.94
CA SER A 551 19.22 33.61 -0.72
C SER A 551 19.73 34.32 0.53
N PRO A 552 18.93 34.33 1.61
CA PRO A 552 19.32 35.03 2.80
C PRO A 552 20.51 34.33 3.46
N ASP A 553 21.38 35.12 4.11
CA ASP A 553 22.56 34.65 4.82
C ASP A 553 22.20 33.96 6.15
N TYR A 554 21.54 32.80 6.02
CA TYR A 554 21.17 31.93 7.12
C TYR A 554 21.49 30.47 6.78
N ALA A 555 21.94 29.76 7.80
CA ALA A 555 22.14 28.32 7.69
C ALA A 555 20.81 27.58 7.51
N GLY A 556 20.84 26.49 6.74
CA GLY A 556 19.68 25.62 6.59
C GLY A 556 18.68 26.02 5.50
N ASN A 557 19.09 26.89 4.57
CA ASN A 557 18.33 27.16 3.35
C ASN A 557 18.10 25.86 2.55
N SER A 558 17.06 25.86 1.72
CA SER A 558 16.74 24.75 0.81
C SER A 558 16.16 25.30 -0.49
N VAL A 559 16.29 24.62 -1.63
CA VAL A 559 15.46 25.01 -2.80
C VAL A 559 14.03 24.51 -2.59
N ILE A 560 13.90 23.23 -2.26
CA ILE A 560 12.67 22.49 -2.09
C ILE A 560 12.62 21.97 -0.67
N CYS A 561 11.49 22.16 0.00
CA CYS A 561 11.20 21.47 1.25
C CYS A 561 9.80 20.86 1.26
N THR A 562 9.55 19.93 2.18
CA THR A 562 8.18 19.48 2.49
C THR A 562 7.58 20.32 3.62
N SER A 563 6.27 20.17 3.84
CA SER A 563 5.59 20.68 5.02
C SER A 563 6.35 20.30 6.30
N LYS A 564 6.40 21.20 7.29
CA LYS A 564 6.92 20.88 8.63
C LYS A 564 5.92 20.06 9.45
N ASN A 565 4.64 20.12 9.08
CA ASN A 565 3.58 19.31 9.64
C ASN A 565 3.45 18.01 8.83
N SER A 566 2.83 17.00 9.44
CA SER A 566 2.57 15.72 8.79
C SER A 566 1.77 15.88 7.50
N MET A 567 1.97 14.94 6.58
CA MET A 567 1.22 14.83 5.33
C MET A 567 0.60 13.45 5.24
N ILE A 568 -0.69 13.38 4.93
CA ILE A 568 -1.40 12.13 4.65
C ILE A 568 -1.29 11.75 3.18
N GLU A 569 -1.16 12.73 2.29
CA GLU A 569 -0.91 12.47 0.87
C GLU A 569 0.57 12.21 0.63
N ASN A 570 0.86 11.08 0.00
CA ASN A 570 2.18 10.82 -0.53
C ASN A 570 2.43 11.78 -1.70
N TYR A 571 3.65 12.31 -1.81
CA TYR A 571 4.00 13.22 -2.90
C TYR A 571 4.94 12.57 -3.92
N LYS A 572 5.03 13.19 -5.10
CA LYS A 572 6.05 12.88 -6.10
C LYS A 572 6.91 14.11 -6.37
N LEU A 573 8.20 13.89 -6.60
CA LEU A 573 9.14 14.94 -7.00
C LEU A 573 9.95 14.48 -8.20
N PHE A 574 9.81 15.17 -9.32
CA PHE A 574 10.59 14.94 -10.54
C PHE A 574 11.45 16.17 -10.83
N ILE A 575 12.75 15.96 -11.01
CA ILE A 575 13.73 16.99 -11.36
C ILE A 575 14.43 16.48 -12.61
N ASN A 576 14.20 17.14 -13.74
CA ASN A 576 14.77 16.72 -15.01
C ASN A 576 15.43 17.90 -15.75
N ASN A 577 16.64 17.69 -16.24
CA ASN A 577 17.39 18.71 -16.98
C ASN A 577 17.44 20.05 -16.20
N CYS A 578 17.62 20.03 -14.89
CA CYS A 578 17.71 21.25 -14.08
C CYS A 578 19.17 21.60 -13.77
N GLU A 579 19.42 22.87 -13.42
CA GLU A 579 20.70 23.32 -12.87
C GLU A 579 20.48 23.91 -11.49
N PHE A 580 21.34 23.55 -10.53
CA PHE A 580 21.33 24.06 -9.17
C PHE A 580 22.72 24.60 -8.85
N LYS A 581 22.83 25.91 -8.64
CA LYS A 581 24.13 26.58 -8.45
C LYS A 581 24.16 27.59 -7.32
N ASP A 582 25.37 27.79 -6.81
CA ASP A 582 25.74 28.87 -5.88
C ASP A 582 24.91 28.90 -4.59
N MET A 583 24.63 27.70 -4.07
CA MET A 583 23.99 27.46 -2.78
C MET A 583 25.03 27.47 -1.65
N VAL A 584 25.81 28.55 -1.58
CA VAL A 584 26.96 28.69 -0.69
C VAL A 584 26.97 29.97 0.12
N VAL A 585 25.90 30.79 0.05
CA VAL A 585 25.76 32.03 0.83
C VAL A 585 26.01 31.77 2.32
N ASN A 586 25.50 30.65 2.84
CA ASN A 586 25.84 30.12 4.16
C ASN A 586 25.95 28.59 4.09
N HIS A 587 26.31 27.95 5.20
CA HIS A 587 26.44 26.50 5.30
C HIS A 587 25.09 25.78 5.36
N SER A 588 25.09 24.47 5.07
CA SER A 588 23.90 23.60 5.18
C SER A 588 22.74 24.02 4.27
N PHE A 589 23.04 24.51 3.07
CA PHE A 589 22.07 24.86 2.04
C PHE A 589 21.77 23.63 1.17
N ASP A 590 20.59 23.05 1.33
CA ASP A 590 20.19 21.83 0.63
C ASP A 590 19.45 22.13 -0.70
N VAL A 591 19.42 21.17 -1.62
CA VAL A 591 18.46 21.21 -2.73
C VAL A 591 17.10 20.74 -2.23
N LEU A 592 17.02 19.53 -1.68
CA LEU A 592 15.81 18.95 -1.11
C LEU A 592 15.98 18.67 0.38
N ARG A 593 15.10 19.25 1.19
CA ARG A 593 14.98 18.98 2.62
C ARG A 593 13.57 18.53 3.01
N VAL A 594 13.42 17.28 3.42
CA VAL A 594 12.12 16.76 3.89
C VAL A 594 11.98 16.91 5.41
N SER A 595 10.75 16.76 5.88
CA SER A 595 10.38 16.71 7.29
C SER A 595 9.86 15.34 7.69
N LYS A 596 9.94 15.04 8.98
CA LYS A 596 9.34 13.84 9.59
C LYS A 596 7.83 13.83 9.35
N GLY A 597 7.26 12.65 9.10
CA GLY A 597 5.83 12.51 8.81
C GLY A 597 5.45 12.92 7.38
N THR A 598 6.43 13.06 6.48
CA THR A 598 6.19 13.23 5.03
C THR A 598 6.79 12.04 4.27
N PHE A 599 6.10 11.60 3.22
CA PHE A 599 6.47 10.40 2.47
C PHE A 599 6.35 10.64 0.97
N ALA A 600 7.43 10.38 0.24
CA ALA A 600 7.42 10.41 -1.21
C ALA A 600 7.11 9.02 -1.76
N ASP A 601 6.16 8.96 -2.68
CA ASP A 601 6.04 7.79 -3.56
C ASP A 601 7.29 7.67 -4.43
N THR A 602 7.61 8.73 -5.17
CA THR A 602 8.78 8.72 -6.06
C THR A 602 9.52 10.05 -5.99
N ILE A 603 10.85 9.98 -5.86
CA ILE A 603 11.76 11.09 -6.12
C ILE A 603 12.68 10.68 -7.27
N SER A 604 12.65 11.44 -8.36
CA SER A 604 13.49 11.21 -9.53
C SER A 604 14.30 12.46 -9.87
N ILE A 605 15.62 12.31 -9.93
CA ILE A 605 16.57 13.38 -10.25
C ILE A 605 17.41 12.93 -11.44
N GLN A 606 17.16 13.53 -12.60
CA GLN A 606 17.75 13.09 -13.85
C GLN A 606 18.32 14.24 -14.68
N ASN A 607 19.38 13.94 -15.45
CA ASN A 607 19.94 14.83 -16.46
C ASN A 607 20.33 16.22 -15.92
N SER A 608 20.62 16.34 -14.62
CA SER A 608 20.72 17.63 -13.93
C SER A 608 22.15 17.94 -13.47
N ILE A 609 22.42 19.23 -13.28
CA ILE A 609 23.73 19.75 -12.86
C ILE A 609 23.61 20.37 -11.48
N PHE A 610 24.49 19.98 -10.57
CA PHE A 610 24.60 20.49 -9.22
C PHE A 610 26.00 21.04 -9.01
N LYS A 611 26.13 22.32 -8.70
CA LYS A 611 27.42 23.01 -8.59
C LYS A 611 27.46 23.95 -7.39
N ASN A 612 28.55 23.95 -6.63
CA ASN A 612 28.74 24.86 -5.49
C ASN A 612 27.57 24.79 -4.50
N ILE A 613 27.48 23.71 -3.72
CA ILE A 613 26.40 23.48 -2.76
C ILE A 613 26.98 23.20 -1.38
N SER A 614 26.56 23.97 -0.36
CA SER A 614 27.10 23.84 1.00
C SER A 614 26.41 22.76 1.87
N GLY A 615 25.19 22.35 1.49
CA GLY A 615 24.41 21.29 2.13
C GLY A 615 24.36 20.02 1.29
N HIS A 616 23.18 19.41 1.19
CA HIS A 616 22.94 18.12 0.56
C HIS A 616 22.06 18.26 -0.69
N ILE A 617 22.14 17.32 -1.65
CA ILE A 617 21.14 17.28 -2.75
C ILE A 617 19.82 16.71 -2.22
N ALA A 618 19.83 15.50 -1.63
CA ALA A 618 18.64 14.90 -1.05
C ALA A 618 18.87 14.47 0.42
N ALA A 619 18.08 15.05 1.32
CA ALA A 619 18.10 14.81 2.76
C ALA A 619 16.87 14.01 3.21
N LEU A 620 16.89 12.68 3.09
CA LEU A 620 15.77 11.74 3.34
C LEU A 620 16.00 10.90 4.59
N ASP A 621 16.38 11.58 5.67
CA ASP A 621 16.91 11.02 6.90
C ASP A 621 16.15 11.49 8.15
N LYS A 622 14.82 11.62 8.07
CA LYS A 622 14.02 12.24 9.15
C LYS A 622 13.27 11.25 10.04
N GLU A 623 13.12 10.00 9.59
CA GLU A 623 12.50 8.93 10.38
C GLU A 623 13.56 8.17 11.21
N THR A 624 14.17 8.84 12.19
CA THR A 624 15.31 8.31 12.96
C THR A 624 14.94 7.57 14.24
N ASP A 625 13.69 7.11 14.38
CA ASP A 625 13.20 6.46 15.60
C ASP A 625 13.49 4.94 15.65
N ASP A 626 14.09 4.39 14.59
CA ASP A 626 14.43 2.97 14.45
C ASP A 626 13.25 2.00 14.54
N ILE A 627 12.10 2.43 14.04
CA ILE A 627 10.85 1.64 14.02
C ILE A 627 10.50 1.10 12.62
N GLY A 628 11.38 1.25 11.63
CA GLY A 628 11.11 0.82 10.25
C GLY A 628 10.54 1.90 9.32
N ALA A 629 10.24 3.09 9.84
CA ALA A 629 9.77 4.22 9.05
C ALA A 629 10.87 4.82 8.16
N TYR A 630 10.49 5.36 7.01
CA TYR A 630 11.38 6.02 6.03
C TYR A 630 10.62 7.08 5.21
N ASN A 631 11.33 7.89 4.41
CA ASN A 631 10.76 9.07 3.75
C ASN A 631 10.46 8.91 2.24
N VAL A 632 10.91 7.85 1.58
CA VAL A 632 10.71 7.66 0.12
C VAL A 632 10.60 6.19 -0.26
N GLU A 633 9.62 5.85 -1.09
CA GLU A 633 9.50 4.50 -1.66
C GLU A 633 10.53 4.29 -2.77
N TYR A 634 10.49 5.11 -3.84
CA TYR A 634 11.40 5.00 -4.97
C TYR A 634 12.28 6.25 -5.09
N PHE A 635 13.60 6.07 -5.03
CA PHE A 635 14.58 7.13 -5.29
C PHE A 635 15.42 6.79 -6.51
N ILE A 636 15.41 7.69 -7.50
CA ILE A 636 16.10 7.52 -8.78
C ILE A 636 17.04 8.70 -9.01
N MET A 637 18.32 8.44 -9.24
CA MET A 637 19.33 9.45 -9.56
C MET A 637 20.12 9.02 -10.81
N LYS A 638 19.82 9.63 -11.96
CA LYS A 638 20.42 9.24 -13.24
C LYS A 638 21.05 10.36 -14.02
N ASN A 639 22.19 10.10 -14.66
CA ASN A 639 22.79 11.01 -15.63
C ASN A 639 23.02 12.43 -15.09
N ASN A 640 23.46 12.55 -13.83
CA ASN A 640 23.70 13.85 -13.21
C ASN A 640 25.19 14.20 -13.13
N ILE A 641 25.48 15.50 -13.18
CA ILE A 641 26.79 16.06 -12.85
C ILE A 641 26.69 16.73 -11.49
N ILE A 642 27.49 16.28 -10.55
CA ILE A 642 27.54 16.83 -9.19
C ILE A 642 28.97 17.27 -8.93
N THR A 643 29.20 18.58 -8.82
CA THR A 643 30.53 19.15 -8.57
C THR A 643 30.53 20.11 -7.40
N ASP A 644 31.54 20.03 -6.54
CA ASP A 644 31.76 20.97 -5.44
C ASP A 644 30.57 21.00 -4.44
N LEU A 645 30.19 19.80 -4.00
CA LEU A 645 29.14 19.55 -3.01
C LEU A 645 29.79 19.29 -1.64
N GLN A 646 29.62 20.21 -0.69
CA GLN A 646 30.21 20.08 0.63
C GLN A 646 29.56 18.97 1.47
N GLY A 647 28.24 18.78 1.36
CA GLY A 647 27.53 17.67 2.00
C GLY A 647 27.49 16.41 1.13
N THR A 648 26.43 15.64 1.30
CA THR A 648 26.20 14.36 0.59
C THR A 648 25.26 14.56 -0.60
N ALA A 649 25.44 13.78 -1.65
CA ALA A 649 24.46 13.69 -2.74
C ALA A 649 23.12 13.10 -2.23
N LEU A 650 23.17 12.05 -1.41
CA LEU A 650 21.98 11.43 -0.85
C LEU A 650 22.23 10.97 0.59
N ARG A 651 21.25 11.28 1.45
CA ARG A 651 21.08 10.66 2.78
C ARG A 651 19.76 9.93 2.77
N LEU A 652 19.78 8.63 2.93
CA LEU A 652 18.59 7.79 2.88
C LEU A 652 18.59 6.87 4.10
N TYR A 653 17.56 6.97 4.93
CA TYR A 653 17.48 6.27 6.20
C TYR A 653 16.20 5.46 6.37
N ARG A 654 16.36 4.19 6.70
CA ARG A 654 15.34 3.30 7.25
C ARG A 654 15.94 2.52 8.42
N GLY A 655 15.70 3.00 9.64
CA GLY A 655 16.24 2.42 10.86
C GLY A 655 15.43 1.25 11.41
N GLY A 656 16.03 0.49 12.33
CA GLY A 656 15.34 -0.58 13.07
C GLY A 656 15.44 -1.98 12.47
N LYS A 657 14.58 -2.87 12.97
CA LYS A 657 14.51 -4.29 12.58
C LYS A 657 13.17 -4.70 11.95
N ASP A 658 12.39 -3.71 11.52
CA ASP A 658 11.12 -3.96 10.86
C ASP A 658 11.31 -4.64 9.50
N GLU A 659 10.44 -5.60 9.18
CA GLU A 659 10.41 -6.36 7.92
C GLU A 659 9.03 -6.24 7.21
N SER A 660 8.20 -5.29 7.65
CA SER A 660 6.82 -5.08 7.19
C SER A 660 6.70 -4.05 6.06
N THR A 661 7.83 -3.57 5.53
CA THR A 661 7.88 -2.56 4.46
C THR A 661 8.60 -3.09 3.21
N PHE A 662 8.46 -2.37 2.09
CA PHE A 662 9.03 -2.79 0.80
C PHE A 662 10.33 -2.04 0.50
N GLY A 663 10.28 -0.71 0.55
CA GLY A 663 11.38 0.18 0.23
C GLY A 663 12.28 0.53 1.43
N PRO A 664 13.21 1.48 1.25
CA PRO A 664 13.42 2.21 -0.01
C PRO A 664 13.98 1.35 -1.15
N PHE A 665 13.54 1.68 -2.37
CA PHE A 665 14.11 1.25 -3.64
C PHE A 665 15.01 2.38 -4.17
N LEU A 666 16.24 2.05 -4.54
CA LEU A 666 17.25 3.01 -4.97
C LEU A 666 17.86 2.62 -6.31
N GLU A 667 17.85 3.55 -7.25
CA GLU A 667 18.61 3.45 -8.50
C GLU A 667 19.54 4.64 -8.66
N VAL A 668 20.85 4.38 -8.79
CA VAL A 668 21.88 5.40 -9.02
C VAL A 668 22.70 4.99 -10.23
N ASN A 669 22.46 5.64 -11.37
CA ASN A 669 23.03 5.21 -12.65
C ASN A 669 23.64 6.37 -13.45
N HIS A 670 24.81 6.17 -14.06
CA HIS A 670 25.42 7.15 -14.97
C HIS A 670 25.68 8.55 -14.39
N ASN A 671 26.05 8.66 -13.11
CA ASN A 671 26.35 9.96 -12.50
C ASN A 671 27.86 10.24 -12.44
N VAL A 672 28.23 11.51 -12.45
CA VAL A 672 29.59 11.98 -12.11
C VAL A 672 29.53 12.78 -10.81
N PHE A 673 30.19 12.26 -9.77
CA PHE A 673 30.39 12.92 -8.49
C PHE A 673 31.83 13.46 -8.44
N ASN A 674 32.00 14.77 -8.39
CA ASN A 674 33.28 15.46 -8.39
C ASN A 674 33.43 16.37 -7.18
N ASN A 675 34.45 16.18 -6.34
CA ASN A 675 34.66 17.00 -5.14
C ASN A 675 33.42 17.01 -4.20
N VAL A 676 33.04 15.83 -3.70
CA VAL A 676 31.81 15.62 -2.92
C VAL A 676 32.11 15.14 -1.50
N GLY A 677 31.47 15.76 -0.50
CA GLY A 677 31.42 15.27 0.89
C GLY A 677 32.44 15.86 1.86
N PHE A 678 33.37 16.70 1.41
CA PHE A 678 34.47 17.21 2.23
C PHE A 678 34.11 18.38 3.18
N GLY A 679 32.85 18.80 3.21
CA GLY A 679 32.39 19.90 4.06
C GLY A 679 32.50 19.55 5.55
N LYS A 680 33.06 20.46 6.35
CA LYS A 680 33.20 20.28 7.81
C LYS A 680 31.88 20.09 8.57
N LYS A 681 30.75 20.43 7.95
CA LYS A 681 29.40 20.26 8.52
C LYS A 681 28.72 18.96 8.07
N ASN A 682 29.35 18.20 7.18
CA ASN A 682 28.90 16.89 6.77
C ASN A 682 29.20 15.85 7.86
N LYS A 683 28.26 15.65 8.78
CA LYS A 683 28.42 14.72 9.91
C LYS A 683 28.52 13.24 9.50
N TYR A 684 28.16 12.91 8.26
CA TYR A 684 28.25 11.54 7.74
C TYR A 684 29.65 11.20 7.24
N GLU A 685 30.48 12.23 7.03
CA GLU A 685 31.82 12.10 6.46
C GLU A 685 31.82 11.29 5.15
N ALA A 686 30.75 11.43 4.37
CA ALA A 686 30.45 10.60 3.20
C ALA A 686 30.05 11.47 2.00
N ALA A 687 30.24 10.94 0.78
CA ALA A 687 29.63 11.51 -0.41
C ALA A 687 28.17 11.07 -0.56
N MET A 688 27.83 9.89 -0.03
CA MET A 688 26.47 9.35 0.03
C MET A 688 26.35 8.46 1.26
N SER A 689 25.21 8.53 1.97
CA SER A 689 24.96 7.74 3.18
C SER A 689 23.61 7.03 3.08
N LEU A 690 23.66 5.70 3.05
CA LEU A 690 22.52 4.82 2.88
C LEU A 690 22.41 3.90 4.09
N TYR A 691 21.25 3.89 4.75
CA TYR A 691 20.98 3.04 5.90
C TYR A 691 19.67 2.31 5.68
N GLY A 692 19.72 0.97 5.66
CA GLY A 692 18.54 0.11 5.61
C GLY A 692 17.74 0.09 4.30
N VAL A 693 18.34 0.55 3.19
CA VAL A 693 17.78 0.45 1.83
C VAL A 693 17.55 -1.02 1.48
N GLN A 694 16.36 -1.35 0.94
CA GLN A 694 15.93 -2.74 0.76
C GLN A 694 16.21 -3.29 -0.63
N VAL A 695 16.21 -2.43 -1.64
CA VAL A 695 16.64 -2.76 -2.99
C VAL A 695 17.46 -1.60 -3.52
N ASN A 696 18.70 -1.85 -3.91
CA ASN A 696 19.55 -0.83 -4.52
C ASN A 696 20.39 -1.37 -5.67
N THR A 697 20.37 -0.62 -6.77
CA THR A 697 21.29 -0.76 -7.89
C THR A 697 22.07 0.54 -8.05
N ILE A 698 23.38 0.48 -7.83
CA ILE A 698 24.31 1.60 -8.03
C ILE A 698 25.30 1.17 -9.11
N GLU A 699 25.17 1.75 -10.30
CA GLU A 699 25.98 1.33 -11.45
C GLU A 699 26.43 2.46 -12.39
N ASN A 700 27.51 2.20 -13.12
CA ASN A 700 28.02 3.07 -14.19
C ASN A 700 28.40 4.49 -13.73
N ASN A 701 28.68 4.69 -12.44
CA ASN A 701 28.99 6.00 -11.88
C ASN A 701 30.51 6.27 -11.83
N ILE A 702 30.88 7.56 -11.86
CA ILE A 702 32.24 8.02 -11.59
C ILE A 702 32.24 8.87 -10.32
N PHE A 703 32.91 8.38 -9.29
CA PHE A 703 33.31 9.11 -8.11
C PHE A 703 34.75 9.61 -8.32
N ASN A 704 34.91 10.93 -8.44
CA ASN A 704 36.18 11.60 -8.66
C ASN A 704 36.45 12.59 -7.52
N ASN A 705 37.48 12.35 -6.71
CA ASN A 705 37.77 13.16 -5.53
C ASN A 705 36.53 13.28 -4.63
N THR A 706 36.17 12.21 -3.93
CA THR A 706 34.99 12.19 -3.05
C THR A 706 35.31 11.54 -1.71
N LYS A 707 34.54 11.90 -0.69
CA LYS A 707 34.34 11.04 0.49
C LYS A 707 33.69 9.70 0.11
N ALA A 708 33.66 8.78 1.06
CA ALA A 708 33.16 7.42 0.86
C ALA A 708 31.68 7.36 0.46
N LEU A 709 31.31 6.30 -0.26
CA LEU A 709 29.92 5.82 -0.33
C LEU A 709 29.68 4.91 0.86
N ASN A 710 28.86 5.35 1.82
CA ASN A 710 28.60 4.63 3.06
C ASN A 710 27.25 3.91 2.99
N MET A 711 27.27 2.61 3.25
CA MET A 711 26.10 1.74 3.29
C MET A 711 26.07 0.92 4.58
N HIS A 712 24.92 0.94 5.25
CA HIS A 712 24.63 0.04 6.36
C HIS A 712 23.42 -0.83 6.01
N LEU A 713 23.67 -2.13 5.81
CA LEU A 713 22.66 -3.10 5.46
C LEU A 713 22.02 -3.67 6.73
N VAL A 714 20.68 -3.67 6.76
CA VAL A 714 19.89 -4.17 7.91
C VAL A 714 19.05 -5.38 7.48
N VAL A 715 18.40 -6.02 8.46
CA VAL A 715 17.48 -7.14 8.24
C VAL A 715 16.49 -6.86 7.10
N GLY A 716 16.06 -7.91 6.41
CA GLY A 716 15.24 -7.77 5.22
C GLY A 716 15.69 -8.62 4.03
N GLU A 717 16.90 -9.19 4.09
CA GLU A 717 17.62 -9.75 2.93
C GLU A 717 17.59 -8.78 1.74
N PRO A 718 18.18 -7.57 1.92
CA PRO A 718 18.15 -6.54 0.90
C PRO A 718 18.84 -7.01 -0.39
N ILE A 719 18.34 -6.58 -1.54
CA ILE A 719 18.96 -6.84 -2.84
C ILE A 719 19.90 -5.69 -3.15
N VAL A 720 21.20 -5.95 -3.07
CA VAL A 720 22.25 -4.92 -3.19
C VAL A 720 23.19 -5.22 -4.34
N ASN A 721 23.16 -4.37 -5.37
CA ASN A 721 23.93 -4.52 -6.59
C ASN A 721 24.79 -3.27 -6.85
N LEU A 722 26.11 -3.45 -6.89
CA LEU A 722 27.10 -2.40 -7.13
C LEU A 722 27.93 -2.80 -8.35
N PHE A 723 27.64 -2.22 -9.52
CA PHE A 723 28.24 -2.66 -10.78
C PHE A 723 28.96 -1.54 -11.54
N ASN A 724 30.16 -1.80 -12.02
CA ASN A 724 30.84 -0.95 -12.99
C ASN A 724 30.96 0.52 -12.52
N ASN A 725 31.42 0.73 -11.28
CA ASN A 725 31.63 2.06 -10.71
C ASN A 725 33.13 2.39 -10.66
N ASN A 726 33.50 3.66 -10.82
CA ASN A 726 34.89 4.11 -10.74
C ASN A 726 35.10 5.09 -9.58
N PHE A 727 36.03 4.80 -8.66
CA PHE A 727 36.43 5.62 -7.53
C PHE A 727 37.87 6.11 -7.70
N TYR A 728 38.05 7.30 -8.28
CA TYR A 728 39.37 7.89 -8.54
C TYR A 728 39.67 9.04 -7.59
N ASN A 729 40.81 8.97 -6.89
CA ASN A 729 41.16 9.90 -5.80
C ASN A 729 40.05 10.03 -4.75
N SER A 730 39.22 9.01 -4.60
CA SER A 730 38.10 8.96 -3.67
C SER A 730 38.39 8.00 -2.53
N GLU A 731 37.77 8.22 -1.39
CA GLU A 731 37.67 7.20 -0.35
C GLU A 731 36.89 5.99 -0.87
N GLU A 732 37.20 4.82 -0.34
CA GLU A 732 36.64 3.54 -0.77
C GLU A 732 35.15 3.42 -0.38
N LEU A 733 34.46 2.49 -1.04
CA LEU A 733 33.12 2.04 -0.67
C LEU A 733 33.17 1.41 0.74
N ILE A 734 32.28 1.84 1.63
CA ILE A 734 32.14 1.26 2.98
C ILE A 734 30.77 0.60 3.09
N VAL A 735 30.76 -0.73 3.17
CA VAL A 735 29.55 -1.53 3.45
C VAL A 735 29.67 -2.18 4.82
N THR A 736 28.67 -1.96 5.67
CA THR A 736 28.57 -2.54 7.01
C THR A 736 27.24 -3.27 7.19
N GLY A 737 27.11 -4.07 8.25
CA GLY A 737 25.99 -4.98 8.47
C GLY A 737 26.37 -6.43 8.17
N ASP A 738 25.41 -7.34 8.28
CA ASP A 738 25.60 -8.79 8.12
C ASP A 738 24.90 -9.37 6.87
N GLN A 739 24.33 -8.50 6.02
CA GLN A 739 23.62 -8.90 4.82
C GLN A 739 24.54 -9.01 3.61
N ALA A 740 24.16 -9.88 2.67
CA ALA A 740 24.89 -10.08 1.43
C ALA A 740 24.71 -8.90 0.46
N TYR A 741 25.73 -8.67 -0.37
CA TYR A 741 25.69 -7.75 -1.49
C TYR A 741 26.55 -8.28 -2.64
N VAL A 742 26.31 -7.78 -3.84
CA VAL A 742 27.08 -8.12 -5.03
C VAL A 742 27.81 -6.89 -5.52
N GLU A 743 29.14 -6.95 -5.49
CA GLU A 743 30.02 -5.95 -6.07
C GLU A 743 30.76 -6.54 -7.26
N LYS A 744 30.72 -5.86 -8.42
CA LYS A 744 31.48 -6.25 -9.61
C LYS A 744 32.03 -5.01 -10.31
N ASN A 745 33.25 -5.13 -10.82
CA ASN A 745 33.88 -4.13 -11.68
C ASN A 745 33.99 -2.74 -11.03
N THR A 746 34.53 -2.69 -9.81
CA THR A 746 34.92 -1.43 -9.17
C THR A 746 36.33 -1.05 -9.61
N TRP A 747 36.49 0.14 -10.20
CA TRP A 747 37.77 0.65 -10.71
C TRP A 747 38.24 1.89 -9.95
N ASN A 748 39.49 2.27 -10.18
CA ASN A 748 40.09 3.50 -9.66
C ASN A 748 40.89 4.24 -10.76
N TYR A 749 40.45 4.13 -12.00
CA TYR A 749 41.15 4.73 -13.11
C TYR A 749 40.93 6.23 -13.16
N ASN A 750 41.97 6.97 -13.57
CA ASN A 750 41.82 8.37 -13.91
C ASN A 750 40.78 8.51 -15.03
N PRO A 751 39.68 9.25 -14.81
CA PRO A 751 38.62 9.40 -15.80
C PRO A 751 39.10 10.04 -17.11
N LYS A 752 40.18 10.84 -17.08
CA LYS A 752 40.66 11.63 -18.21
C LYS A 752 39.53 12.41 -18.87
N PHE A 753 38.84 13.22 -18.08
CA PHE A 753 37.80 14.10 -18.59
C PHE A 753 38.36 15.05 -19.65
N VAL A 754 37.56 15.35 -20.66
CA VAL A 754 37.84 16.46 -21.58
C VAL A 754 37.83 17.75 -20.77
N GLU A 755 38.80 18.62 -21.02
CA GLU A 755 39.03 19.85 -20.25
C GLU A 755 37.74 20.67 -20.08
N ASN A 756 37.48 21.14 -18.85
CA ASN A 756 36.29 21.91 -18.48
C ASN A 756 34.94 21.20 -18.72
N THR A 757 34.96 19.87 -18.86
CA THR A 757 33.76 19.05 -18.95
C THR A 757 33.86 17.86 -18.00
N PHE A 758 32.76 17.13 -17.85
CA PHE A 758 32.73 15.82 -17.19
C PHE A 758 32.56 14.66 -18.17
N LYS A 759 32.83 14.91 -19.46
CA LYS A 759 32.80 13.90 -20.51
C LYS A 759 34.16 13.19 -20.56
N LEU A 760 34.14 11.88 -20.76
CA LEU A 760 35.38 11.11 -20.94
C LEU A 760 36.05 11.47 -22.26
N SER A 761 37.38 11.64 -22.25
CA SER A 761 38.15 11.71 -23.50
C SER A 761 38.18 10.35 -24.20
N LYS A 762 38.45 10.34 -25.51
CA LYS A 762 38.62 9.10 -26.31
C LYS A 762 39.73 8.17 -25.80
N THR A 763 40.63 8.68 -24.96
CA THR A 763 41.75 7.92 -24.37
C THR A 763 41.48 7.47 -22.94
N SER A 764 40.27 7.71 -22.44
CA SER A 764 39.87 7.28 -21.11
C SER A 764 39.81 5.76 -21.05
N PRO A 765 40.37 5.14 -20.01
CA PRO A 765 40.19 3.70 -19.78
C PRO A 765 38.75 3.35 -19.38
N LEU A 766 37.89 4.34 -19.12
CA LEU A 766 36.49 4.15 -18.71
C LEU A 766 35.50 4.14 -19.90
N THR A 767 35.99 4.33 -21.12
CA THR A 767 35.18 4.27 -22.35
C THR A 767 34.62 2.86 -22.58
N GLY A 768 33.31 2.77 -22.88
CA GLY A 768 32.61 1.50 -23.17
C GLY A 768 32.56 0.50 -22.01
N LYS A 769 32.75 0.96 -20.77
CA LYS A 769 32.81 0.09 -19.58
C LYS A 769 31.50 0.00 -18.80
N ALA A 770 30.45 0.70 -19.20
CA ALA A 770 29.16 0.64 -18.50
C ALA A 770 28.48 -0.73 -18.72
N THR A 771 27.55 -1.10 -17.83
CA THR A 771 26.78 -2.35 -17.91
C THR A 771 25.92 -2.44 -19.17
N ASP A 772 25.57 -1.29 -19.76
CA ASP A 772 24.81 -1.13 -21.00
C ASP A 772 25.69 -0.93 -22.25
N GLY A 773 27.02 -1.00 -22.10
CA GLY A 773 27.98 -0.83 -23.19
C GLY A 773 28.36 0.62 -23.51
N PHE A 774 27.75 1.61 -22.84
CA PHE A 774 28.14 3.01 -22.98
C PHE A 774 29.37 3.36 -22.13
N ASN A 775 29.72 4.65 -22.13
CA ASN A 775 30.75 5.21 -21.28
C ASN A 775 30.27 5.29 -19.81
N LEU A 776 31.18 5.04 -18.86
CA LEU A 776 30.92 5.35 -17.46
C LEU A 776 30.71 6.86 -17.24
N GLY A 777 29.92 7.21 -16.22
CA GLY A 777 29.57 8.60 -15.92
C GLY A 777 28.43 9.07 -16.79
N ILE A 778 28.45 10.34 -17.21
CA ILE A 778 27.35 10.96 -17.95
C ILE A 778 27.15 10.32 -19.33
N LEU A 779 25.88 10.11 -19.68
CA LEU A 779 25.44 9.78 -21.03
C LEU A 779 25.43 11.03 -21.89
N GLU A 780 25.85 10.90 -23.15
CA GLU A 780 25.63 11.95 -24.13
C GLU A 780 24.15 11.90 -24.52
N ASN A 781 23.41 13.00 -24.33
CA ASN A 781 22.13 13.14 -25.01
C ASN A 781 22.43 13.14 -26.52
N GLU A 782 21.79 12.25 -27.28
CA GLU A 782 21.73 12.37 -28.74
C GLU A 782 21.07 13.68 -29.16
#